data_AF-A0A2E7BR81-F1
#
_entry.id   AF-A0A2E7BR81-F1
#
_cell.length_a   1.000
_cell.length_b   1.000
_cell.length_c   1.000
_cell.angle_alpha   90.00
_cell.angle_beta   90.00
_cell.angle_gamma   90.00
#
_symmetry.space_group_name_H-M   'P 1'
#
loop_
_entity.id
_entity.type
_entity.pdbx_description
1 polymer ?
#
loop_
_entity_poly.entity_id
_entity_poly.type
_entity_poly.pdbx_seq_one_letter_code
_entity_poly.pdbx_strand_id
1 'polypeptide(L)'
;MKRVLGLALLLLGCAEPDGERDDPCGVDQGLVGEACEAIVCPAASRLCLDAVEMEICNEHGTSRTRISCPEGEICHDGECVVSECLPGQLRCTEGGLRERCARDGRGYQPDPCPVGQGCAEGDGGVACEAQICTPDGTRCHEVGERAPQLQRCNAGGTAWVDDRCNVALSEICMVIDDVAGCHRPLCDPGDTGCFDDHTIGICNAARNGWDPDRSCDQEAGEVCAGGRCVSQCELEVGNTSYMGCEFFAAELGNLTTLGHEQHPYALVVANPMDGPVSVDVTYKAHEGAEPAYAQMISNRRVDPPGEILHSEVRDAARQLVPGQDRLSGLIQGVEIPSGGTATLLIMVNGERFNVGPAVLNGRGTGLDYKGLRLVSTRPVVVYQFNPLCCNTNASNDASLLLPVSGLGRRYHAFAGPSWPFGRNYYPGTVTLIGTQDETQVDLYFEHAPHHTLILDRQGMPVPDADGRATVTLNRFQTLNLESGNLGDLTGLRMEADKPIGLFGGAVCSQLPFGSRACDHLEEQLLPDETWGRRYVGAPFRRRNPESLQETGYFRLIAGEDGVRVGFDPPIEQLLADSVEAGIPYGVGSPIPSCTDFLQGQILILGPHENCEFNTRLGFKAESEHRFAMMHFMSGQESTGLAAHAGDPAMMVVAPMDQYRDQYMFLTPSTYHVDYVNVVGPENMGIRLDGHPVAEMPCEAPEDPNEAPCLLQPWQEFGRSGQGSLILRVDDGPHVIESAGGDRFGLMVYAFDSHVSYAYPGGLDLTKY
;
A
#
# COMPACT_ATOMS: atom_id res chain seq x y z
N MET A 1 -69.77 -18.09 -43.10
CA MET A 1 -69.58 -17.19 -44.26
C MET A 1 -69.02 -18.02 -45.42
N LYS A 2 -69.77 -18.03 -46.54
CA LYS A 2 -69.40 -18.39 -47.92
C LYS A 2 -69.06 -19.86 -48.31
N ARG A 3 -69.99 -20.39 -49.12
CA ARG A 3 -69.89 -21.27 -50.32
C ARG A 3 -69.68 -22.76 -50.03
N VAL A 4 -70.66 -23.66 -50.19
CA VAL A 4 -71.63 -23.94 -51.28
C VAL A 4 -70.96 -24.38 -52.59
N LEU A 5 -71.07 -25.68 -52.90
CA LEU A 5 -71.61 -26.34 -54.12
C LEU A 5 -71.13 -27.80 -54.04
N GLY A 6 -71.98 -28.84 -53.99
CA GLY A 6 -72.87 -29.27 -55.08
C GLY A 6 -72.05 -30.17 -56.01
N LEU A 7 -72.45 -31.32 -56.52
CA LEU A 7 -73.71 -32.01 -56.80
C LEU A 7 -73.18 -33.36 -57.40
N ALA A 8 -73.78 -34.54 -57.32
CA ALA A 8 -75.06 -34.88 -57.88
C ALA A 8 -75.29 -36.41 -57.77
N LEU A 9 -76.54 -36.71 -57.42
CA LEU A 9 -77.38 -37.78 -57.97
C LEU A 9 -76.95 -39.25 -57.84
N LEU A 10 -77.51 -39.89 -56.80
CA LEU A 10 -78.30 -41.10 -57.03
C LEU A 10 -79.40 -40.81 -58.07
N LEU A 11 -79.53 -41.68 -59.06
CA LEU A 11 -80.79 -42.29 -59.52
C LEU A 11 -80.57 -43.06 -60.83
N LEU A 12 -80.98 -44.32 -60.79
CA LEU A 12 -81.73 -45.08 -61.82
C LEU A 12 -81.04 -46.35 -62.33
N GLY A 13 -81.83 -47.42 -62.27
CA GLY A 13 -81.96 -48.29 -63.42
C GLY A 13 -81.55 -49.72 -63.17
N CYS A 14 -82.54 -50.54 -62.83
CA CYS A 14 -82.54 -51.99 -62.95
C CYS A 14 -81.94 -52.47 -64.28
N ALA A 15 -81.17 -53.55 -64.24
CA ALA A 15 -81.28 -54.67 -65.18
C ALA A 15 -80.28 -55.76 -64.77
N GLU A 16 -80.79 -56.92 -64.37
CA GLU A 16 -80.14 -58.19 -64.69
C GLU A 16 -79.91 -58.23 -66.21
N PRO A 17 -78.80 -58.82 -66.66
CA PRO A 17 -79.02 -60.12 -67.28
C PRO A 17 -77.92 -61.14 -66.98
N ASP A 18 -78.42 -62.38 -66.93
CA ASP A 18 -77.72 -63.63 -67.11
C ASP A 18 -76.60 -63.56 -68.17
N GLY A 19 -75.50 -64.23 -67.84
CA GLY A 19 -74.38 -64.41 -68.74
C GLY A 19 -73.33 -65.32 -68.15
N GLU A 20 -73.74 -66.48 -67.62
CA GLU A 20 -72.87 -67.64 -67.41
C GLU A 20 -72.09 -67.90 -68.71
N ARG A 21 -70.84 -67.41 -68.74
CA ARG A 21 -69.81 -67.94 -69.62
C ARG A 21 -69.12 -69.01 -68.80
N ASP A 22 -69.41 -70.26 -69.14
CA ASP A 22 -68.71 -71.46 -68.66
C ASP A 22 -67.20 -71.20 -68.67
N ASP A 23 -66.63 -70.95 -67.48
CA ASP A 23 -65.20 -71.09 -67.27
C ASP A 23 -64.91 -72.60 -67.38
N PRO A 24 -64.13 -73.05 -68.38
CA PRO A 24 -63.87 -74.47 -68.59
C PRO A 24 -63.07 -75.11 -67.44
N CYS A 25 -62.58 -74.31 -66.48
CA CYS A 25 -61.85 -74.75 -65.30
C CYS A 25 -62.73 -74.73 -64.04
N GLY A 26 -62.64 -75.78 -63.22
CA GLY A 26 -63.41 -75.88 -61.98
C GLY A 26 -63.03 -74.81 -60.94
N VAL A 27 -63.90 -74.56 -59.97
CA VAL A 27 -63.83 -73.48 -58.95
C VAL A 27 -62.51 -73.32 -58.17
N ASP A 28 -61.62 -74.31 -58.20
CA ASP A 28 -60.31 -74.30 -57.53
C ASP A 28 -59.13 -74.26 -58.51
N GLN A 29 -59.38 -73.97 -59.79
CA GLN A 29 -58.39 -73.92 -60.87
C GLN A 29 -58.52 -72.64 -61.71
N GLY A 30 -57.41 -71.93 -61.90
CA GLY A 30 -57.29 -70.79 -62.79
C GLY A 30 -56.80 -71.20 -64.18
N LEU A 31 -57.39 -70.63 -65.23
CA LEU A 31 -56.98 -70.87 -66.62
C LEU A 31 -55.65 -70.15 -66.91
N VAL A 32 -54.58 -70.90 -67.12
CA VAL A 32 -53.27 -70.39 -67.57
C VAL A 32 -53.01 -70.93 -68.98
N GLY A 33 -53.22 -70.07 -69.99
CA GLY A 33 -53.20 -70.50 -71.39
C GLY A 33 -54.41 -71.38 -71.72
N GLU A 34 -54.18 -72.64 -72.10
CA GLU A 34 -55.23 -73.64 -72.37
C GLU A 34 -55.31 -74.73 -71.28
N ALA A 35 -54.59 -74.57 -70.15
CA ALA A 35 -54.55 -75.53 -69.06
C ALA A 35 -55.14 -74.94 -67.76
N CYS A 36 -55.95 -75.73 -67.06
CA CYS A 36 -56.48 -75.40 -65.74
C CYS A 36 -55.46 -75.77 -64.66
N GLU A 37 -54.86 -74.78 -64.00
CA GLU A 37 -53.91 -74.97 -62.90
C GLU A 37 -54.52 -74.58 -61.56
N ALA A 38 -54.14 -75.25 -60.46
CA ALA A 38 -54.73 -75.00 -59.15
C ALA A 38 -54.43 -73.58 -58.62
N ILE A 39 -55.45 -72.89 -58.10
CA ILE A 39 -55.27 -71.60 -57.41
C ILE A 39 -54.67 -71.87 -56.02
N VAL A 40 -53.49 -71.32 -55.76
CA VAL A 40 -52.75 -71.48 -54.50
C VAL A 40 -52.68 -70.19 -53.67
N CYS A 41 -53.00 -69.03 -54.25
CA CYS A 41 -53.10 -67.74 -53.56
C CYS A 41 -54.08 -66.78 -54.25
N PRO A 42 -54.60 -65.75 -53.56
CA PRO A 42 -55.44 -64.74 -54.19
C PRO A 42 -54.65 -64.01 -55.28
N ALA A 43 -55.19 -63.99 -56.51
CA ALA A 43 -54.55 -63.38 -57.67
C ALA A 43 -54.06 -61.94 -57.40
N ALA A 44 -52.82 -61.64 -57.80
CA ALA A 44 -52.15 -60.35 -57.63
C ALA A 44 -51.99 -59.83 -56.18
N SER A 45 -52.20 -60.68 -55.17
CA SER A 45 -52.00 -60.29 -53.77
C SER A 45 -50.53 -60.12 -53.41
N ARG A 46 -50.25 -59.16 -52.53
CA ARG A 46 -48.93 -58.89 -51.94
C ARG A 46 -49.06 -58.98 -50.43
N LEU A 47 -48.17 -59.74 -49.79
CA LEU A 47 -48.19 -59.95 -48.35
C LEU A 47 -46.77 -59.85 -47.78
N CYS A 48 -46.57 -59.02 -46.77
CA CYS A 48 -45.30 -59.02 -46.02
C CYS A 48 -45.18 -60.31 -45.22
N LEU A 49 -44.07 -61.03 -45.39
CA LEU A 49 -43.74 -62.21 -44.61
C LEU A 49 -43.00 -61.82 -43.33
N ASP A 50 -42.07 -60.87 -43.43
CA ASP A 50 -41.42 -60.23 -42.30
C ASP A 50 -41.03 -58.77 -42.64
N ALA A 51 -40.12 -58.18 -41.87
CA ALA A 51 -39.72 -56.78 -42.04
C ALA A 51 -39.00 -56.50 -43.37
N VAL A 52 -38.40 -57.51 -44.03
CA VAL A 52 -37.60 -57.34 -45.24
C VAL A 52 -38.00 -58.29 -46.37
N GLU A 53 -38.83 -59.30 -46.13
CA GLU A 53 -39.34 -60.21 -47.16
C GLU A 53 -40.85 -60.07 -47.39
N MET A 54 -41.25 -60.14 -48.66
CA MET A 54 -42.65 -60.15 -49.06
C MET A 54 -42.93 -61.22 -50.12
N GLU A 55 -44.16 -61.73 -50.10
CA GLU A 55 -44.67 -62.70 -51.04
C GLU A 55 -45.63 -62.02 -52.02
N ILE A 56 -45.40 -62.26 -53.31
CA ILE A 56 -46.23 -61.77 -54.41
C ILE A 56 -46.87 -62.97 -55.10
N CYS A 57 -48.19 -62.97 -55.16
CA CYS A 57 -48.95 -63.92 -55.95
C CYS A 57 -49.06 -63.42 -57.40
N ASN A 58 -48.87 -64.31 -58.38
CA ASN A 58 -49.04 -63.94 -59.78
C ASN A 58 -50.51 -63.56 -60.11
N GLU A 59 -50.73 -62.95 -61.27
CA GLU A 59 -52.06 -62.45 -61.68
C GLU A 59 -53.12 -63.56 -61.84
N HIS A 60 -52.70 -64.82 -61.94
CA HIS A 60 -53.59 -65.97 -62.09
C HIS A 60 -53.85 -66.72 -60.78
N GLY A 61 -53.21 -66.33 -59.67
CA GLY A 61 -53.37 -67.01 -58.38
C GLY A 61 -52.63 -68.35 -58.26
N THR A 62 -51.83 -68.73 -59.25
CA THR A 62 -51.25 -70.08 -59.39
C THR A 62 -49.82 -70.22 -58.88
N SER A 63 -49.10 -69.11 -58.63
CA SER A 63 -47.75 -69.18 -58.05
C SER A 63 -47.43 -68.01 -57.11
N ARG A 64 -46.60 -68.31 -56.11
CA ARG A 64 -46.05 -67.36 -55.12
C ARG A 64 -44.58 -67.12 -55.42
N THR A 65 -44.16 -65.86 -55.43
CA THR A 65 -42.76 -65.46 -55.53
C THR A 65 -42.38 -64.64 -54.31
N ARG A 66 -41.28 -64.97 -53.65
CA ARG A 66 -40.74 -64.14 -52.57
C ARG A 66 -39.73 -63.16 -53.12
N ILE A 67 -39.83 -61.91 -52.67
CA ILE A 67 -38.85 -60.87 -52.94
C ILE A 67 -38.41 -60.23 -51.62
N SER A 68 -37.16 -59.80 -51.54
CA SER A 68 -36.66 -58.99 -50.43
C SER A 68 -36.74 -57.51 -50.79
N CYS A 69 -37.10 -56.67 -49.82
CA CYS A 69 -37.09 -55.22 -50.00
C CYS A 69 -35.66 -54.70 -50.22
N PRO A 70 -35.50 -53.62 -51.00
CA PRO A 70 -34.22 -52.94 -51.20
C PRO A 70 -33.58 -52.52 -49.87
N GLU A 71 -32.25 -52.37 -49.88
CA GLU A 71 -31.49 -51.94 -48.70
C GLU A 71 -31.97 -50.56 -48.20
N GLY A 72 -32.38 -50.49 -46.92
CA GLY A 72 -32.97 -49.29 -46.31
C GLY A 72 -34.50 -49.20 -46.36
N GLU A 73 -35.17 -50.19 -46.97
CA GLU A 73 -36.62 -50.30 -47.01
C GLU A 73 -37.13 -51.49 -46.19
N ILE A 74 -38.31 -51.35 -45.59
CA ILE A 74 -39.03 -52.42 -44.90
C ILE A 74 -40.33 -52.76 -45.62
N CYS A 75 -40.79 -54.00 -45.55
CA CYS A 75 -42.11 -54.35 -46.04
C CYS A 75 -43.19 -53.89 -45.05
N HIS A 76 -44.09 -53.02 -45.51
CA HIS A 76 -45.27 -52.57 -44.78
C HIS A 76 -46.51 -52.67 -45.69
N ASP A 77 -47.56 -53.36 -45.23
CA ASP A 77 -48.82 -53.56 -45.97
C ASP A 77 -48.66 -54.05 -47.43
N GLY A 78 -47.64 -54.86 -47.68
CA GLY A 78 -47.37 -55.46 -49.00
C GLY A 78 -46.59 -54.55 -49.95
N GLU A 79 -45.98 -53.48 -49.46
CA GLU A 79 -45.07 -52.60 -50.22
C GLU A 79 -43.76 -52.35 -49.46
N CYS A 80 -42.66 -52.16 -50.18
CA CYS A 80 -41.39 -51.75 -49.60
C CYS A 80 -41.37 -50.22 -49.43
N VAL A 81 -41.14 -49.76 -48.20
CA VAL A 81 -41.12 -48.34 -47.83
C VAL A 81 -39.82 -47.99 -47.10
N VAL A 82 -39.29 -46.79 -47.33
CA VAL A 82 -38.07 -46.31 -46.66
C VAL A 82 -38.32 -46.16 -45.15
N SER A 83 -37.40 -46.68 -44.35
CA SER A 83 -37.49 -46.70 -42.89
C SER A 83 -36.37 -45.88 -42.25
N GLU A 84 -36.70 -44.98 -41.33
CA GLU A 84 -35.72 -44.21 -40.55
C GLU A 84 -35.22 -44.97 -39.31
N CYS A 85 -36.00 -45.94 -38.84
CA CYS A 85 -35.68 -46.78 -37.69
C CYS A 85 -36.41 -48.12 -37.76
N LEU A 86 -35.86 -49.16 -37.12
CA LEU A 86 -36.50 -50.46 -37.10
C LEU A 86 -37.81 -50.38 -36.29
N PRO A 87 -38.97 -50.80 -36.82
CA PRO A 87 -40.23 -50.76 -36.09
C PRO A 87 -40.12 -51.41 -34.71
N GLY A 88 -40.48 -50.66 -33.67
CA GLY A 88 -40.39 -51.12 -32.28
C GLY A 88 -39.01 -50.96 -31.60
N GLN A 89 -37.98 -50.53 -32.33
CA GLN A 89 -36.66 -50.18 -31.78
C GLN A 89 -36.81 -49.10 -30.70
N LEU A 90 -36.05 -49.26 -29.62
CA LEU A 90 -36.00 -48.32 -28.50
C LEU A 90 -34.73 -47.46 -28.58
N ARG A 91 -34.83 -46.21 -28.12
CA ARG A 91 -33.69 -45.31 -27.90
C ARG A 91 -33.91 -44.43 -26.68
N CYS A 92 -32.83 -43.92 -26.10
CA CYS A 92 -32.88 -42.81 -25.15
C CYS A 92 -32.55 -41.49 -25.87
N THR A 93 -33.28 -40.42 -25.56
CA THR A 93 -32.96 -39.08 -26.05
C THR A 93 -31.88 -38.42 -25.18
N GLU A 94 -31.27 -37.34 -25.68
CA GLU A 94 -30.35 -36.52 -24.88
C GLU A 94 -30.99 -35.98 -23.59
N GLY A 95 -32.32 -35.80 -23.58
CA GLY A 95 -33.09 -35.42 -22.39
C GLY A 95 -33.47 -36.58 -21.47
N GLY A 96 -32.92 -37.78 -21.67
CA GLY A 96 -33.16 -38.95 -20.82
C GLY A 96 -34.53 -39.62 -20.98
N LEU A 97 -35.28 -39.24 -22.02
CA LEU A 97 -36.59 -39.82 -22.32
C LEU A 97 -36.44 -41.04 -23.21
N ARG A 98 -37.27 -42.06 -22.97
CA ARG A 98 -37.34 -43.22 -23.85
C ARG A 98 -38.29 -42.96 -25.00
N GLU A 99 -37.85 -43.32 -26.20
CA GLU A 99 -38.67 -43.30 -27.40
C GLU A 99 -38.69 -44.68 -28.06
N ARG A 100 -39.78 -44.93 -28.80
CA ARG A 100 -39.97 -46.14 -29.60
C ARG A 100 -40.24 -45.78 -31.05
N CYS A 101 -39.57 -46.46 -31.96
CA CYS A 101 -39.84 -46.33 -33.38
C CYS A 101 -41.27 -46.78 -33.70
N ALA A 102 -42.02 -45.94 -34.43
CA ALA A 102 -43.37 -46.22 -34.86
C ALA A 102 -43.43 -47.48 -35.75
N ARG A 103 -44.61 -48.12 -35.81
CA ARG A 103 -44.79 -49.36 -36.57
C ARG A 103 -44.58 -49.21 -38.08
N ASP A 104 -44.75 -47.99 -38.59
CA ASP A 104 -44.52 -47.63 -39.98
C ASP A 104 -43.04 -47.30 -40.28
N GLY A 105 -42.17 -47.31 -39.26
CA GLY A 105 -40.74 -47.06 -39.40
C GLY A 105 -40.38 -45.60 -39.72
N ARG A 106 -41.33 -44.66 -39.64
CA ARG A 106 -41.17 -43.26 -40.11
C ARG A 106 -40.69 -42.28 -39.04
N GLY A 107 -40.34 -42.77 -37.85
CA GLY A 107 -39.81 -41.94 -36.78
C GLY A 107 -40.07 -42.50 -35.38
N TYR A 108 -39.40 -41.88 -34.41
CA TYR A 108 -39.54 -42.21 -33.00
C TYR A 108 -40.69 -41.45 -32.36
N GLN A 109 -41.44 -42.13 -31.50
CA GLN A 109 -42.55 -41.57 -30.72
C GLN A 109 -42.24 -41.70 -29.22
N PRO A 110 -42.75 -40.77 -28.37
CA PRO A 110 -42.57 -40.86 -26.93
C PRO A 110 -43.10 -42.19 -26.37
N ASP A 111 -42.24 -42.94 -25.69
CA ASP A 111 -42.59 -44.17 -24.98
C ASP A 111 -42.02 -44.06 -23.55
N PRO A 112 -42.55 -43.12 -22.74
CA PRO A 112 -41.92 -42.72 -21.49
C PRO A 112 -41.84 -43.88 -20.51
N CYS A 113 -40.76 -43.89 -19.73
CA CYS A 113 -40.62 -44.85 -18.65
C CYS A 113 -41.70 -44.64 -17.57
N PRO A 114 -42.03 -45.71 -16.80
CA PRO A 114 -42.91 -45.59 -15.65
C PRO A 114 -42.45 -44.50 -14.67
N VAL A 115 -43.40 -43.97 -13.88
CA VAL A 115 -43.10 -42.95 -12.86
C VAL A 115 -41.98 -43.43 -11.92
N GLY A 116 -40.94 -42.61 -11.76
CA GLY A 116 -39.76 -42.95 -10.96
C GLY A 116 -38.70 -43.78 -11.70
N GLN A 117 -38.84 -43.98 -13.01
CA GLN A 117 -37.85 -44.63 -13.87
C GLN A 117 -37.38 -43.70 -15.00
N GLY A 118 -36.11 -43.84 -15.36
CA GLY A 118 -35.44 -43.12 -16.44
C GLY A 118 -34.99 -44.04 -17.56
N CYS A 119 -34.71 -43.47 -18.74
CA CYS A 119 -34.15 -44.23 -19.84
C CYS A 119 -32.65 -44.46 -19.61
N ALA A 120 -32.20 -45.71 -19.67
CA ALA A 120 -30.80 -46.11 -19.64
C ALA A 120 -30.47 -46.94 -20.88
N GLU A 121 -29.28 -46.74 -21.43
CA GLU A 121 -28.75 -47.48 -22.58
C GLU A 121 -27.43 -48.16 -22.18
N GLY A 122 -27.36 -49.48 -22.32
CA GLY A 122 -26.19 -50.28 -21.95
C GLY A 122 -26.05 -51.53 -22.82
N ASP A 123 -25.21 -52.47 -22.40
CA ASP A 123 -24.88 -53.68 -23.18
C ASP A 123 -26.09 -54.58 -23.48
N GLY A 124 -27.17 -54.46 -22.70
CA GLY A 124 -28.44 -55.16 -22.90
C GLY A 124 -29.47 -54.40 -23.77
N GLY A 125 -29.11 -53.25 -24.34
CA GLY A 125 -30.00 -52.36 -25.06
C GLY A 125 -30.64 -51.29 -24.15
N VAL A 126 -31.75 -50.71 -24.62
CA VAL A 126 -32.45 -49.60 -23.95
C VAL A 126 -33.49 -50.13 -22.97
N ALA A 127 -33.36 -49.73 -21.70
CA ALA A 127 -34.22 -50.15 -20.61
C ALA A 127 -34.74 -48.98 -19.78
N CYS A 128 -35.83 -49.20 -19.05
CA CYS A 128 -36.27 -48.30 -17.99
C CYS A 128 -35.72 -48.77 -16.67
N GLU A 129 -34.92 -47.94 -16.03
CA GLU A 129 -34.26 -48.22 -14.76
C GLU A 129 -34.73 -47.23 -13.70
N ALA A 130 -34.65 -47.60 -12.43
CA ALA A 130 -35.06 -46.72 -11.34
C ALA A 130 -34.21 -45.44 -11.34
N GLN A 131 -34.87 -44.29 -11.17
CA GLN A 131 -34.15 -43.04 -10.93
C GLN A 131 -33.51 -43.08 -9.55
N ILE A 132 -32.19 -42.96 -9.51
CA ILE A 132 -31.38 -42.94 -8.28
C ILE A 132 -30.88 -41.53 -7.96
N CYS A 133 -31.02 -40.58 -8.91
CA CYS A 133 -30.66 -39.18 -8.75
C CYS A 133 -31.56 -38.28 -9.59
N THR A 134 -31.61 -37.00 -9.21
CA THR A 134 -32.29 -35.96 -10.00
C THR A 134 -31.47 -35.69 -11.26
N PRO A 135 -32.07 -35.75 -12.47
CA PRO A 135 -31.38 -35.42 -13.72
C PRO A 135 -30.61 -34.10 -13.62
N ASP A 136 -29.39 -34.09 -14.16
CA ASP A 136 -28.43 -32.96 -14.12
C ASP A 136 -27.97 -32.50 -12.72
N GLY A 137 -28.47 -33.12 -11.66
CA GLY A 137 -27.99 -32.88 -10.30
C GLY A 137 -26.52 -33.21 -10.15
N THR A 138 -25.82 -32.46 -9.30
CA THR A 138 -24.39 -32.64 -9.03
C THR A 138 -24.15 -33.15 -7.60
N ARG A 139 -23.06 -33.88 -7.41
CA ARG A 139 -22.55 -34.24 -6.08
C ARG A 139 -21.04 -34.38 -6.08
N CYS A 140 -20.42 -34.21 -4.92
CA CYS A 140 -19.03 -34.61 -4.72
C CYS A 140 -18.98 -36.07 -4.24
N HIS A 141 -18.11 -36.86 -4.89
CA HIS A 141 -17.87 -38.25 -4.55
C HIS A 141 -16.44 -38.41 -4.03
N GLU A 142 -16.30 -38.97 -2.83
CA GLU A 142 -14.99 -39.29 -2.26
C GLU A 142 -14.40 -40.55 -2.88
N VAL A 143 -13.12 -40.48 -3.26
CA VAL A 143 -12.40 -41.57 -3.94
C VAL A 143 -11.18 -41.97 -3.11
N GLY A 144 -11.41 -42.62 -1.96
CA GLY A 144 -10.35 -43.04 -1.05
C GLY A 144 -9.55 -41.84 -0.52
N GLU A 145 -8.22 -41.88 -0.62
CA GLU A 145 -7.33 -40.78 -0.19
C GLU A 145 -7.16 -39.67 -1.25
N ARG A 146 -7.89 -39.73 -2.38
CA ARG A 146 -7.81 -38.71 -3.43
C ARG A 146 -8.82 -37.59 -3.21
N ALA A 147 -8.50 -36.41 -3.76
CA ALA A 147 -9.40 -35.26 -3.73
C ALA A 147 -10.79 -35.61 -4.31
N PRO A 148 -11.89 -35.09 -3.70
CA PRO A 148 -13.24 -35.38 -4.14
C PRO A 148 -13.45 -35.05 -5.62
N GLN A 149 -14.10 -35.95 -6.34
CA GLN A 149 -14.42 -35.78 -7.76
C GLN A 149 -15.88 -35.36 -7.92
N LEU A 150 -16.16 -34.50 -8.89
CA LEU A 150 -17.52 -34.10 -9.20
C LEU A 150 -18.18 -35.21 -10.01
N GLN A 151 -19.43 -35.52 -9.65
CA GLN A 151 -20.30 -36.38 -10.43
C GLN A 151 -21.55 -35.63 -10.82
N ARG A 152 -21.99 -35.84 -12.07
CA ARG A 152 -23.25 -35.35 -12.61
C ARG A 152 -24.19 -36.51 -12.88
N CYS A 153 -25.44 -36.36 -12.46
CA CYS A 153 -26.47 -37.32 -12.76
C CYS A 153 -26.79 -37.28 -14.26
N ASN A 154 -26.84 -38.43 -14.92
CA ASN A 154 -27.21 -38.48 -16.34
C ASN A 154 -28.66 -37.98 -16.56
N ALA A 155 -28.98 -37.58 -17.79
CA ALA A 155 -30.30 -37.03 -18.12
C ALA A 155 -31.47 -37.97 -17.78
N GLY A 156 -31.24 -39.28 -17.79
CA GLY A 156 -32.24 -40.28 -17.37
C GLY A 156 -32.47 -40.33 -15.86
N GLY A 157 -31.54 -39.86 -15.03
CA GLY A 157 -31.63 -40.00 -13.57
C GLY A 157 -31.17 -41.37 -13.04
N THR A 158 -30.59 -42.21 -13.89
CA THR A 158 -30.32 -43.64 -13.63
C THR A 158 -28.89 -43.91 -13.19
N ALA A 159 -27.95 -42.99 -13.42
CA ALA A 159 -26.55 -43.17 -13.07
C ALA A 159 -25.84 -41.84 -12.75
N TRP A 160 -24.84 -41.92 -11.87
CA TRP A 160 -23.88 -40.85 -11.64
C TRP A 160 -22.67 -41.03 -12.56
N VAL A 161 -22.29 -39.98 -13.26
CA VAL A 161 -21.19 -39.96 -14.23
C VAL A 161 -20.12 -38.98 -13.74
N ASP A 162 -18.85 -39.38 -13.80
CA ASP A 162 -17.73 -38.53 -13.39
C ASP A 162 -17.58 -37.31 -14.31
N ASP A 163 -17.57 -36.11 -13.73
CA ASP A 163 -17.41 -34.81 -14.38
C ASP A 163 -16.12 -34.18 -13.80
N ARG A 164 -14.96 -34.53 -14.38
CA ARG A 164 -13.64 -34.29 -13.74
C ARG A 164 -13.32 -32.80 -13.60
N CYS A 165 -12.92 -32.39 -12.40
CA CYS A 165 -12.40 -31.03 -12.17
C CYS A 165 -11.03 -30.81 -12.82
N ASN A 166 -10.71 -29.54 -13.11
CA ASN A 166 -9.48 -29.21 -13.82
C ASN A 166 -8.25 -29.31 -12.93
N VAL A 167 -7.52 -30.42 -13.09
CA VAL A 167 -6.29 -30.71 -12.32
C VAL A 167 -5.19 -29.68 -12.60
N ALA A 168 -5.10 -29.11 -13.81
CA ALA A 168 -4.11 -28.09 -14.13
C ALA A 168 -4.35 -26.77 -13.38
N LEU A 169 -5.59 -26.55 -12.93
CA LEU A 169 -6.00 -25.42 -12.10
C LEU A 169 -6.08 -25.78 -10.62
N SER A 170 -5.67 -26.99 -10.20
CA SER A 170 -5.81 -27.51 -8.83
C SER A 170 -7.24 -27.46 -8.29
N GLU A 171 -8.24 -27.67 -9.16
CA GLU A 171 -9.64 -27.73 -8.74
C GLU A 171 -10.00 -29.09 -8.16
N ILE A 172 -10.84 -29.05 -7.12
CA ILE A 172 -11.45 -30.22 -6.50
C ILE A 172 -12.97 -30.01 -6.46
N CYS A 173 -13.73 -31.09 -6.27
CA CYS A 173 -15.16 -30.93 -6.03
C CYS A 173 -15.39 -30.38 -4.62
N MET A 174 -16.08 -29.24 -4.53
CA MET A 174 -16.50 -28.62 -3.27
C MET A 174 -18.01 -28.35 -3.29
N VAL A 175 -18.64 -28.37 -2.13
CA VAL A 175 -20.05 -27.97 -1.96
C VAL A 175 -20.07 -26.55 -1.40
N ILE A 176 -20.59 -25.60 -2.17
CA ILE A 176 -20.76 -24.20 -1.75
C ILE A 176 -22.24 -23.88 -1.91
N ASP A 177 -22.89 -23.37 -0.86
CA ASP A 177 -24.33 -23.07 -0.83
C ASP A 177 -25.21 -24.23 -1.32
N ASP A 178 -24.95 -25.45 -0.82
CA ASP A 178 -25.62 -26.71 -1.18
C ASP A 178 -25.48 -27.15 -2.65
N VAL A 179 -24.57 -26.54 -3.42
CA VAL A 179 -24.28 -26.90 -4.81
C VAL A 179 -22.88 -27.49 -4.93
N ALA A 180 -22.77 -28.71 -5.45
CA ALA A 180 -21.49 -29.35 -5.76
C ALA A 180 -20.94 -28.84 -7.10
N GLY A 181 -19.69 -28.36 -7.09
CA GLY A 181 -19.01 -27.82 -8.27
C GLY A 181 -17.48 -27.93 -8.16
N CYS A 182 -16.80 -27.66 -9.27
CA CYS A 182 -15.33 -27.63 -9.32
C CYS A 182 -14.83 -26.24 -8.93
N HIS A 183 -14.02 -26.20 -7.89
CA HIS A 183 -13.51 -24.95 -7.33
C HIS A 183 -12.06 -25.14 -6.85
N ARG A 184 -11.30 -24.04 -6.80
CA ARG A 184 -9.99 -24.04 -6.16
C ARG A 184 -10.16 -23.88 -4.65
N PRO A 185 -9.61 -24.80 -3.83
CA PRO A 185 -9.65 -24.64 -2.38
C PRO A 185 -8.82 -23.42 -1.97
N LEU A 186 -9.31 -22.69 -0.96
CA LEU A 186 -8.58 -21.58 -0.33
C LEU A 186 -7.46 -22.11 0.58
N CYS A 187 -7.72 -23.23 1.28
CA CYS A 187 -6.86 -23.85 2.29
C CYS A 187 -7.15 -25.35 2.42
N ASP A 188 -6.29 -26.11 3.11
CA ASP A 188 -6.56 -27.50 3.48
C ASP A 188 -7.18 -27.59 4.90
N PRO A 189 -8.17 -28.47 5.15
CA PRO A 189 -8.84 -28.58 6.45
C PRO A 189 -7.84 -28.88 7.56
N GLY A 190 -7.91 -28.10 8.64
CA GLY A 190 -6.93 -28.18 9.73
C GLY A 190 -5.73 -27.25 9.59
N ASP A 191 -5.51 -26.64 8.42
CA ASP A 191 -4.55 -25.54 8.29
C ASP A 191 -4.97 -24.38 9.19
N THR A 192 -3.99 -23.58 9.61
CA THR A 192 -4.20 -22.34 10.35
C THR A 192 -4.04 -21.12 9.44
N GLY A 193 -4.95 -20.17 9.56
CA GLY A 193 -4.95 -18.89 8.85
C GLY A 193 -5.53 -17.81 9.74
N CYS A 194 -5.77 -16.62 9.18
CA CYS A 194 -6.42 -15.55 9.93
C CYS A 194 -7.90 -15.50 9.56
N PHE A 195 -8.75 -15.70 10.57
CA PHE A 195 -10.19 -15.51 10.45
C PHE A 195 -10.51 -14.01 10.33
N ASP A 196 -9.87 -13.22 11.20
CA ASP A 196 -9.83 -11.77 11.19
C ASP A 196 -8.46 -11.30 11.74
N ASP A 197 -8.28 -9.98 11.89
CA ASP A 197 -7.02 -9.36 12.30
C ASP A 197 -6.57 -9.75 13.72
N HIS A 198 -7.44 -10.33 14.55
CA HIS A 198 -7.14 -10.70 15.93
C HIS A 198 -7.48 -12.15 16.26
N THR A 199 -7.86 -12.96 15.28
CA THR A 199 -8.32 -14.33 15.50
C THR A 199 -7.67 -15.27 14.50
N ILE A 200 -6.89 -16.23 15.01
CA ILE A 200 -6.47 -17.39 14.25
C ILE A 200 -7.70 -18.22 13.96
N GLY A 201 -7.87 -18.57 12.69
CA GLY A 201 -8.87 -19.52 12.25
C GLY A 201 -8.27 -20.83 11.78
N ILE A 202 -9.08 -21.88 11.83
CA ILE A 202 -8.78 -23.20 11.26
C ILE A 202 -9.57 -23.33 9.96
N CYS A 203 -8.92 -23.84 8.91
CA CYS A 203 -9.59 -24.01 7.62
C CYS A 203 -10.80 -24.96 7.78
N ASN A 204 -11.97 -24.50 7.35
CA ASN A 204 -13.20 -25.24 7.48
C ASN A 204 -13.22 -26.49 6.57
N ALA A 205 -14.12 -27.43 6.86
CA ALA A 205 -14.23 -28.66 6.05
C ALA A 205 -14.61 -28.38 4.58
N ALA A 206 -15.27 -27.25 4.31
CA ALA A 206 -15.64 -26.78 2.98
C ALA A 206 -14.47 -26.17 2.19
N ARG A 207 -13.29 -25.96 2.81
CA ARG A 207 -12.05 -25.45 2.20
C ARG A 207 -12.18 -24.07 1.56
N ASN A 208 -13.19 -23.30 1.95
CA ASN A 208 -13.52 -22.01 1.36
C ASN A 208 -13.41 -20.84 2.35
N GLY A 209 -12.97 -21.11 3.58
CA GLY A 209 -12.85 -20.12 4.63
C GLY A 209 -12.21 -20.67 5.88
N TRP A 210 -12.00 -19.77 6.83
CA TRP A 210 -11.49 -20.07 8.16
C TRP A 210 -12.66 -20.04 9.15
N ASP A 211 -12.73 -21.00 10.05
CA ASP A 211 -13.60 -20.94 11.23
C ASP A 211 -12.78 -20.41 12.42
N PRO A 212 -13.33 -19.55 13.29
CA PRO A 212 -12.58 -18.97 14.40
C PRO A 212 -12.13 -20.03 15.42
N ASP A 213 -10.86 -19.98 15.84
CA ASP A 213 -10.27 -20.93 16.80
C ASP A 213 -9.71 -20.21 18.04
N ARG A 214 -8.68 -19.37 17.87
CA ARG A 214 -7.97 -18.72 18.99
C ARG A 214 -7.75 -17.24 18.73
N SER A 215 -8.14 -16.40 19.69
CA SER A 215 -7.83 -14.97 19.68
C SER A 215 -6.38 -14.69 20.05
N CYS A 216 -5.80 -13.67 19.42
CA CYS A 216 -4.49 -13.12 19.77
C CYS A 216 -4.59 -12.18 20.96
N ASP A 217 -3.49 -12.05 21.71
CA ASP A 217 -3.45 -11.20 22.90
C ASP A 217 -3.40 -9.72 22.49
N GLN A 218 -4.58 -9.09 22.46
CA GLN A 218 -4.70 -7.69 22.12
C GLN A 218 -4.01 -6.80 23.17
N GLU A 219 -4.00 -7.15 24.45
CA GLU A 219 -3.32 -6.35 25.48
C GLU A 219 -1.80 -6.37 25.25
N ALA A 220 -1.25 -7.50 24.80
CA ALA A 220 0.15 -7.62 24.37
C ALA A 220 0.44 -7.01 22.99
N GLY A 221 -0.56 -6.43 22.30
CA GLY A 221 -0.39 -5.84 20.96
C GLY A 221 -0.21 -6.88 19.85
N GLU A 222 -0.78 -8.08 20.01
CA GLU A 222 -0.73 -9.13 19.00
C GLU A 222 -1.87 -9.02 17.98
N VAL A 223 -1.54 -9.34 16.74
CA VAL A 223 -2.45 -9.50 15.61
C VAL A 223 -2.24 -10.85 14.94
N CYS A 224 -3.25 -11.35 14.24
CA CYS A 224 -3.09 -12.53 13.42
C CYS A 224 -2.39 -12.17 12.11
N ALA A 225 -1.26 -12.81 11.85
CA ALA A 225 -0.61 -12.75 10.54
C ALA A 225 -0.19 -14.16 10.10
N GLY A 226 -0.75 -14.63 8.99
CA GLY A 226 -0.43 -15.95 8.44
C GLY A 226 -0.75 -17.12 9.38
N GLY A 227 -1.84 -17.03 10.14
CA GLY A 227 -2.31 -18.10 11.03
C GLY A 227 -1.59 -18.20 12.38
N ARG A 228 -0.84 -17.17 12.77
CA ARG A 228 -0.17 -17.06 14.07
C ARG A 228 -0.36 -15.68 14.66
N CYS A 229 -0.37 -15.62 15.99
CA CYS A 229 -0.32 -14.35 16.70
C CYS A 229 1.12 -13.85 16.68
N VAL A 230 1.30 -12.64 16.18
CA VAL A 230 2.57 -11.92 16.14
C VAL A 230 2.35 -10.54 16.72
N SER A 231 3.36 -9.98 17.37
CA SER A 231 3.28 -8.59 17.82
C SER A 231 3.22 -7.64 16.62
N GLN A 232 2.45 -6.55 16.73
CA GLN A 232 2.43 -5.51 15.69
C GLN A 232 3.84 -4.95 15.42
N CYS A 233 4.67 -4.85 16.46
CA CYS A 233 6.06 -4.42 16.31
C CYS A 233 6.90 -5.37 15.46
N GLU A 234 6.66 -6.68 15.50
CA GLU A 234 7.36 -7.66 14.65
C GLU A 234 6.97 -7.49 13.17
N LEU A 235 5.72 -7.13 12.89
CA LEU A 235 5.28 -6.83 11.52
C LEU A 235 5.96 -5.57 10.97
N GLU A 236 6.13 -4.54 11.81
CA GLU A 236 6.81 -3.30 11.40
C GLU A 236 8.31 -3.44 11.20
N VAL A 237 8.95 -4.53 11.65
CA VAL A 237 10.36 -4.78 11.32
C VAL A 237 10.54 -4.98 9.80
N GLY A 238 9.54 -5.58 9.14
CA GLY A 238 9.53 -5.80 7.69
C GLY A 238 8.89 -4.66 6.88
N ASN A 239 8.08 -3.81 7.53
CA ASN A 239 7.42 -2.67 6.92
C ASN A 239 8.28 -1.42 7.16
N THR A 240 9.01 -0.97 6.14
CA THR A 240 9.68 0.33 6.27
C THR A 240 8.61 1.40 6.35
N SER A 241 8.65 2.21 7.41
CA SER A 241 7.71 3.29 7.68
C SER A 241 8.33 4.20 8.74
N TYR A 242 7.88 5.46 8.81
CA TYR A 242 8.16 6.35 9.94
C TYR A 242 7.47 5.92 11.25
N MET A 243 6.51 4.98 11.17
CA MET A 243 5.93 4.31 12.33
C MET A 243 6.77 3.09 12.72
N GLY A 244 7.03 2.91 14.01
CA GLY A 244 7.74 1.73 14.50
C GLY A 244 7.76 1.64 16.02
N CYS A 245 8.53 0.70 16.57
CA CYS A 245 8.53 0.41 18.00
C CYS A 245 9.85 0.64 18.73
N GLU A 246 10.90 1.00 17.99
CA GLU A 246 12.22 1.29 18.57
C GLU A 246 12.84 2.48 17.86
N PHE A 247 13.24 3.49 18.63
CA PHE A 247 13.82 4.73 18.12
C PHE A 247 15.06 5.10 18.92
N PHE A 248 16.00 5.79 18.27
CA PHE A 248 17.15 6.40 18.92
C PHE A 248 17.14 7.90 18.72
N ALA A 249 17.36 8.62 19.82
CA ALA A 249 17.31 10.08 19.87
C ALA A 249 18.55 10.64 20.59
N ALA A 250 18.85 11.92 20.39
CA ALA A 250 19.91 12.62 21.09
C ALA A 250 19.59 14.11 21.22
N GLU A 251 19.88 14.72 22.37
CA GLU A 251 19.81 16.17 22.56
C GLU A 251 21.00 16.82 21.83
N LEU A 252 20.77 17.38 20.64
CA LEU A 252 21.82 17.99 19.82
C LEU A 252 22.34 19.31 20.40
N GLY A 253 23.53 19.73 20.00
CA GLY A 253 24.10 21.02 20.41
C GLY A 253 23.23 22.20 19.98
N ASN A 254 22.70 22.97 20.94
CA ASN A 254 21.91 24.19 20.69
C ASN A 254 22.54 25.39 21.44
N LEU A 255 22.42 26.59 20.87
CA LEU A 255 22.83 27.85 21.45
C LEU A 255 22.13 28.15 22.80
N THR A 256 22.89 28.16 23.89
CA THR A 256 22.38 28.46 25.25
C THR A 256 23.00 29.72 25.87
N THR A 257 23.33 30.73 25.06
CA THR A 257 24.16 31.89 25.45
C THR A 257 23.55 32.90 26.42
N LEU A 258 22.37 32.65 26.99
CA LEU A 258 21.70 33.60 27.88
C LEU A 258 21.57 33.12 29.33
N GLY A 259 22.30 32.09 29.75
CA GLY A 259 22.24 31.60 31.14
C GLY A 259 20.91 30.94 31.50
N HIS A 260 20.09 30.64 30.50
CA HIS A 260 18.85 29.90 30.64
C HIS A 260 19.15 28.40 30.53
N GLU A 261 19.60 27.80 31.63
CA GLU A 261 19.64 26.34 31.83
C GLU A 261 18.24 25.68 31.77
N GLN A 262 17.22 26.37 31.25
CA GLN A 262 15.81 26.16 31.54
C GLN A 262 14.97 25.51 30.44
N HIS A 263 15.49 25.23 29.26
CA HIS A 263 14.68 24.74 28.14
C HIS A 263 14.70 23.21 28.03
N PRO A 264 13.54 22.52 28.01
CA PRO A 264 13.49 21.08 28.01
C PRO A 264 13.59 20.50 26.59
N TYR A 265 14.57 19.62 26.38
CA TYR A 265 14.52 18.65 25.30
C TYR A 265 13.31 17.75 25.49
N ALA A 266 12.58 17.48 24.42
CA ALA A 266 11.37 16.67 24.48
C ALA A 266 11.36 15.58 23.42
N LEU A 267 10.82 14.43 23.81
CA LEU A 267 10.28 13.46 22.87
C LEU A 267 8.76 13.59 22.91
N VAL A 268 8.14 13.80 21.74
CA VAL A 268 6.70 13.74 21.61
C VAL A 268 6.31 12.49 20.84
N VAL A 269 5.48 11.66 21.46
CA VAL A 269 5.08 10.35 20.94
C VAL A 269 3.61 10.38 20.60
N ALA A 270 3.24 9.99 19.38
CA ALA A 270 1.86 9.86 18.95
C ALA A 270 1.49 8.38 18.78
N ASN A 271 0.29 8.01 19.25
CA ASN A 271 -0.24 6.66 19.15
C ASN A 271 -1.30 6.56 18.03
N PRO A 272 -0.95 6.04 16.84
CA PRO A 272 -1.89 5.85 15.74
C PRO A 272 -2.74 4.57 15.88
N MET A 273 -2.50 3.72 16.89
CA MET A 273 -3.10 2.39 16.98
C MET A 273 -4.47 2.40 17.65
N ASP A 274 -5.31 1.41 17.33
CA ASP A 274 -6.66 1.21 17.91
C ASP A 274 -6.68 0.74 19.39
N GLY A 275 -5.61 0.98 20.14
CA GLY A 275 -5.55 0.71 21.57
C GLY A 275 -4.36 1.39 22.23
N PRO A 276 -4.25 1.30 23.57
CA PRO A 276 -3.20 1.99 24.30
C PRO A 276 -1.81 1.44 23.95
N VAL A 277 -0.82 2.32 24.00
CA VAL A 277 0.59 1.98 23.84
C VAL A 277 1.35 2.37 25.09
N SER A 278 2.27 1.50 25.53
CA SER A 278 3.17 1.79 26.63
C SER A 278 4.56 2.13 26.10
N VAL A 279 5.18 3.18 26.62
CA VAL A 279 6.47 3.70 26.18
C VAL A 279 7.50 3.70 27.32
N ASP A 280 8.69 3.18 27.00
CA ASP A 280 9.88 3.17 27.83
C ASP A 280 10.99 4.01 27.17
N VAL A 281 11.69 4.85 27.93
CA VAL A 281 12.89 5.55 27.44
C VAL A 281 14.09 5.20 28.33
N THR A 282 15.15 4.69 27.71
CA THR A 282 16.36 4.24 28.39
C THR A 282 17.61 4.93 27.86
N TYR A 283 18.65 4.97 28.69
CA TYR A 283 19.97 5.48 28.34
C TYR A 283 21.05 4.62 29.00
N LYS A 284 22.30 4.81 28.59
CA LYS A 284 23.47 4.19 29.21
C LYS A 284 24.42 5.29 29.69
N ALA A 285 24.92 5.19 30.92
CA ALA A 285 25.74 6.26 31.51
C ALA A 285 27.20 6.27 31.00
N HIS A 286 27.76 5.09 30.75
CA HIS A 286 29.12 4.90 30.23
C HIS A 286 29.29 3.47 29.72
N GLU A 287 30.46 3.17 29.16
CA GLU A 287 30.81 1.82 28.71
C GLU A 287 30.70 0.81 29.86
N GLY A 288 30.08 -0.34 29.59
CA GLY A 288 29.83 -1.39 30.60
C GLY A 288 28.73 -1.10 31.62
N ALA A 289 28.09 0.09 31.64
CA ALA A 289 26.90 0.32 32.46
C ALA A 289 25.68 -0.43 31.90
N GLU A 290 24.83 -0.95 32.79
CA GLU A 290 23.51 -1.44 32.41
C GLU A 290 22.60 -0.28 31.98
N PRO A 291 21.70 -0.47 30.99
CA PRO A 291 20.72 0.55 30.64
C PRO A 291 19.84 0.93 31.82
N ALA A 292 19.60 2.23 31.99
CA ALA A 292 18.73 2.79 33.01
C ALA A 292 17.60 3.60 32.36
N TYR A 293 16.45 3.70 33.04
CA TYR A 293 15.35 4.54 32.58
C TYR A 293 15.70 6.02 32.69
N ALA A 294 15.40 6.79 31.63
CA ALA A 294 15.52 8.25 31.65
C ALA A 294 14.48 8.87 32.59
N GLN A 295 14.74 10.08 33.09
CA GLN A 295 13.83 10.79 33.98
C GLN A 295 13.08 11.88 33.23
N MET A 296 11.79 12.03 33.53
CA MET A 296 10.97 13.13 33.08
C MET A 296 10.80 14.18 34.17
N ILE A 297 10.62 15.43 33.74
CA ILE A 297 10.35 16.55 34.65
C ILE A 297 8.85 16.85 34.65
N SER A 298 8.25 16.97 35.84
CA SER A 298 6.82 17.33 36.03
C SER A 298 6.44 18.64 35.39
N ASN A 299 7.33 19.61 35.48
CA ASN A 299 7.12 20.91 34.90
C ASN A 299 8.43 21.62 34.67
N ARG A 300 8.45 22.46 33.65
CA ARG A 300 9.52 23.40 33.41
C ARG A 300 8.90 24.77 33.20
N ARG A 301 9.08 25.65 34.19
CA ARG A 301 8.80 27.06 34.00
C ARG A 301 9.86 27.62 33.07
N VAL A 302 9.41 28.21 31.97
CA VAL A 302 10.24 29.00 31.09
C VAL A 302 9.93 30.46 31.40
N ASP A 303 10.96 31.26 31.65
CA ASP A 303 10.81 32.69 31.89
C ASP A 303 11.77 33.42 30.94
N PRO A 304 11.32 34.42 30.16
CA PRO A 304 9.93 34.76 29.75
C PRO A 304 9.39 33.90 28.57
N PRO A 305 8.13 34.09 28.12
CA PRO A 305 6.99 34.42 28.98
C PRO A 305 6.83 33.28 29.99
N GLY A 306 6.35 33.56 31.21
CA GLY A 306 6.29 32.65 32.36
C GLY A 306 5.40 31.40 32.21
N GLU A 307 5.46 30.74 31.08
CA GLU A 307 4.77 29.52 30.73
C GLU A 307 5.40 28.32 31.43
N ILE A 308 4.57 27.35 31.78
CA ILE A 308 4.99 26.14 32.44
C ILE A 308 4.68 24.99 31.52
N LEU A 309 5.72 24.42 30.91
CA LEU A 309 5.58 23.17 30.19
C LEU A 309 5.42 22.01 31.15
N HIS A 310 4.66 21.01 30.76
CA HIS A 310 4.45 19.78 31.52
C HIS A 310 4.87 18.57 30.69
N SER A 311 5.42 17.55 31.34
CA SER A 311 5.34 16.21 30.77
C SER A 311 3.90 15.75 30.95
N GLU A 312 3.21 15.46 29.86
CA GLU A 312 1.76 15.23 29.87
C GLU A 312 1.31 14.27 28.79
N VAL A 313 0.13 13.68 28.98
CA VAL A 313 -0.55 12.85 27.97
C VAL A 313 -1.89 13.46 27.62
N ARG A 314 -2.20 13.49 26.32
CA ARG A 314 -3.47 13.93 25.78
C ARG A 314 -4.17 12.79 25.05
N ASP A 315 -5.49 12.75 25.13
CA ASP A 315 -6.31 11.82 24.36
C ASP A 315 -6.55 12.31 22.92
N ALA A 316 -7.27 11.50 22.13
CA ALA A 316 -7.64 11.83 20.75
C ALA A 316 -8.52 13.09 20.63
N ALA A 317 -9.17 13.54 21.72
CA ALA A 317 -9.92 14.79 21.78
C ALA A 317 -9.06 15.96 22.31
N ARG A 318 -7.73 15.77 22.34
CA ARG A 318 -6.71 16.72 22.78
C ARG A 318 -6.86 17.14 24.25
N GLN A 319 -7.63 16.40 25.04
CA GLN A 319 -7.82 16.66 26.46
C GLN A 319 -6.74 15.97 27.28
N LEU A 320 -6.33 16.61 28.38
CA LEU A 320 -5.37 16.02 29.31
C LEU A 320 -5.95 14.76 29.94
N VAL A 321 -5.20 13.67 29.89
CA VAL A 321 -5.59 12.40 30.52
C VAL A 321 -5.48 12.56 32.05
N PRO A 322 -6.56 12.30 32.82
CA PRO A 322 -6.55 12.48 34.27
C PRO A 322 -5.44 11.68 34.96
N GLY A 323 -4.62 12.37 35.77
CA GLY A 323 -3.48 11.76 36.46
C GLY A 323 -2.20 11.65 35.62
N GLN A 324 -2.27 12.04 34.34
CA GLN A 324 -1.13 12.14 33.42
C GLN A 324 -0.94 13.59 32.91
N ASP A 325 -1.48 14.58 33.61
CA ASP A 325 -1.37 16.01 33.27
C ASP A 325 -0.06 16.65 33.77
N ARG A 326 0.68 15.97 34.67
CA ARG A 326 1.96 16.41 35.25
C ARG A 326 2.87 15.24 35.59
N LEU A 327 3.27 14.49 34.57
CA LEU A 327 4.09 13.29 34.73
C LEU A 327 5.50 13.61 35.25
N SER A 328 6.00 12.84 36.22
CA SER A 328 7.37 12.94 36.75
C SER A 328 7.93 11.58 37.09
N GLY A 329 9.26 11.49 37.22
CA GLY A 329 9.95 10.25 37.59
C GLY A 329 10.52 9.54 36.39
N LEU A 330 10.64 8.21 36.47
CA LEU A 330 11.22 7.40 35.39
C LEU A 330 10.24 7.27 34.21
N ILE A 331 10.73 7.40 32.98
CA ILE A 331 9.96 7.12 31.76
C ILE A 331 9.94 5.60 31.56
N GLN A 332 9.07 4.97 32.34
CA GLN A 332 8.85 3.52 32.35
C GLN A 332 7.34 3.28 32.32
N GLY A 333 6.87 2.66 31.25
CA GLY A 333 5.50 2.25 31.09
C GLY A 333 4.52 3.40 30.91
N VAL A 334 4.92 4.50 30.27
CA VAL A 334 4.01 5.64 30.04
C VAL A 334 2.93 5.22 29.04
N GLU A 335 1.69 5.14 29.49
CA GLU A 335 0.56 4.74 28.66
C GLU A 335 -0.01 5.92 27.87
N ILE A 336 -0.17 5.74 26.56
CA ILE A 336 -0.74 6.69 25.62
C ILE A 336 -2.02 6.06 25.04
N PRO A 337 -3.20 6.67 25.22
CA PRO A 337 -4.43 6.12 24.67
C PRO A 337 -4.42 6.12 23.13
N SER A 338 -5.32 5.36 22.52
CA SER A 338 -5.51 5.36 21.05
C SER A 338 -5.80 6.78 20.54
N GLY A 339 -5.10 7.19 19.48
CA GLY A 339 -5.17 8.53 18.90
C GLY A 339 -4.58 9.64 19.79
N GLY A 340 -4.03 9.30 20.96
CA GLY A 340 -3.45 10.23 21.91
C GLY A 340 -1.97 10.53 21.66
N THR A 341 -1.44 11.46 22.45
CA THR A 341 -0.03 11.86 22.41
C THR A 341 0.56 11.96 23.81
N ALA A 342 1.86 11.74 23.94
CA ALA A 342 2.63 12.02 25.14
C ALA A 342 3.75 13.00 24.84
N THR A 343 3.79 14.10 25.58
CA THR A 343 4.92 15.04 25.63
C THR A 343 5.80 14.65 26.81
N LEU A 344 7.03 14.22 26.53
CA LEU A 344 7.99 13.77 27.54
C LEU A 344 9.13 14.78 27.63
N LEU A 345 9.16 15.60 28.68
CA LEU A 345 10.27 16.53 28.94
C LEU A 345 11.40 15.79 29.64
N ILE A 346 12.53 15.57 28.96
CA ILE A 346 13.57 14.64 29.42
C ILE A 346 14.75 15.40 30.04
N MET A 347 15.21 14.90 31.20
CA MET A 347 16.56 15.16 31.71
C MET A 347 17.19 13.88 32.26
N VAL A 348 18.50 13.75 32.13
CA VAL A 348 19.22 12.58 32.64
C VAL A 348 19.94 12.96 33.92
N ASN A 349 19.51 12.38 35.05
CA ASN A 349 20.05 12.68 36.39
C ASN A 349 20.02 14.17 36.80
N GLY A 350 19.08 14.95 36.25
CA GLY A 350 18.98 16.38 36.51
C GLY A 350 19.99 17.25 35.74
N GLU A 351 20.79 16.65 34.86
CA GLU A 351 21.72 17.34 33.95
C GLU A 351 21.28 17.17 32.48
N ARG A 352 21.78 18.06 31.61
CA ARG A 352 21.59 17.94 30.17
C ARG A 352 22.34 16.72 29.62
N PHE A 353 21.72 16.03 28.67
CA PHE A 353 22.29 14.85 28.00
C PHE A 353 22.76 15.21 26.59
N ASN A 354 23.19 16.46 26.44
CA ASN A 354 23.55 17.11 25.19
C ASN A 354 24.85 16.57 24.58
N VAL A 355 24.89 16.40 23.25
CA VAL A 355 26.09 16.03 22.46
C VAL A 355 26.91 17.23 21.97
N GLY A 356 26.41 18.44 22.14
CA GLY A 356 26.96 19.68 21.61
C GLY A 356 28.21 20.24 22.32
N PRO A 357 28.66 21.43 21.89
CA PRO A 357 29.93 21.96 22.32
C PRO A 357 29.87 22.45 23.76
N ALA A 358 30.83 22.01 24.58
CA ALA A 358 30.99 22.50 25.95
C ALA A 358 31.40 23.99 26.03
N VAL A 359 31.90 24.57 24.93
CA VAL A 359 32.34 25.96 24.80
C VAL A 359 32.21 26.45 23.36
N LEU A 360 32.11 27.78 23.16
CA LEU A 360 32.25 28.41 21.84
C LEU A 360 33.54 27.97 21.14
N ASN A 361 33.54 27.91 19.80
CA ASN A 361 34.62 27.40 18.94
C ASN A 361 34.74 25.88 18.83
N GLY A 362 33.63 25.15 19.01
CA GLY A 362 33.51 23.75 18.68
C GLY A 362 34.52 22.83 19.38
N ARG A 363 34.21 22.40 20.61
CA ARG A 363 34.99 21.37 21.31
C ARG A 363 34.15 20.17 21.71
N GLY A 364 33.03 19.96 21.02
CA GLY A 364 32.07 18.88 21.25
C GLY A 364 32.31 17.65 20.38
N THR A 365 33.22 17.72 19.39
CA THR A 365 33.61 16.55 18.59
C THR A 365 34.13 15.41 19.48
N GLY A 366 33.49 14.24 19.44
CA GLY A 366 33.86 13.13 20.30
C GLY A 366 32.87 11.98 20.36
N LEU A 367 33.32 10.89 20.98
CA LEU A 367 32.50 9.74 21.34
C LEU A 367 31.99 9.86 22.77
N ASP A 368 30.70 9.63 22.97
CA ASP A 368 30.09 9.64 24.30
C ASP A 368 28.85 8.71 24.35
N TYR A 369 28.40 8.33 25.54
CA TYR A 369 27.14 7.61 25.73
C TYR A 369 26.03 8.63 25.94
N LYS A 370 25.59 9.24 24.83
CA LYS A 370 24.56 10.31 24.81
C LYS A 370 23.32 9.96 23.98
N GLY A 371 23.16 8.69 23.59
CA GLY A 371 21.97 8.21 22.91
C GLY A 371 20.86 7.84 23.91
N LEU A 372 19.63 8.21 23.58
CA LEU A 372 18.41 7.74 24.21
C LEU A 372 17.76 6.67 23.33
N ARG A 373 17.20 5.63 23.93
CA ARG A 373 16.45 4.58 23.24
C ARG A 373 15.02 4.59 23.74
N LEU A 374 14.08 4.84 22.83
CA LEU A 374 12.65 4.72 23.07
C LEU A 374 12.17 3.35 22.56
N VAL A 375 11.39 2.65 23.37
CA VAL A 375 10.70 1.41 22.99
C VAL A 375 9.22 1.52 23.30
N SER A 376 8.39 1.02 22.40
CA SER A 376 6.94 0.95 22.61
C SER A 376 6.39 -0.46 22.42
N THR A 377 5.22 -0.73 23.00
CA THR A 377 4.54 -2.03 22.87
C THR A 377 3.83 -2.22 21.53
N ARG A 378 3.54 -1.12 20.81
CA ARG A 378 2.98 -1.12 19.45
C ARG A 378 3.56 0.06 18.65
N PRO A 379 3.38 0.10 17.32
CA PRO A 379 3.95 1.15 16.48
C PRO A 379 3.47 2.55 16.89
N VAL A 380 4.41 3.49 16.98
CA VAL A 380 4.17 4.90 17.29
C VAL A 380 4.91 5.79 16.30
N VAL A 381 4.57 7.08 16.28
CA VAL A 381 5.34 8.13 15.63
C VAL A 381 6.06 8.93 16.70
N VAL A 382 7.33 9.27 16.49
CA VAL A 382 8.13 10.02 17.47
C VAL A 382 8.77 11.24 16.83
N TYR A 383 8.64 12.37 17.51
CA TYR A 383 9.31 13.62 17.19
C TYR A 383 10.26 13.98 18.33
N GLN A 384 11.43 14.53 18.01
CA GLN A 384 12.26 15.21 19.00
C GLN A 384 12.21 16.70 18.77
N PHE A 385 12.26 17.46 19.87
CA PHE A 385 12.36 18.91 19.84
C PHE A 385 13.49 19.38 20.75
N ASN A 386 14.30 20.30 20.23
CA ASN A 386 15.43 20.83 20.96
C ASN A 386 15.49 22.35 20.91
N PRO A 387 14.80 23.05 21.83
CA PRO A 387 13.77 22.57 22.76
C PRO A 387 12.35 22.59 22.15
N LEU A 388 11.38 21.99 22.86
CA LEU A 388 9.96 21.99 22.46
C LEU A 388 9.32 23.38 22.39
N CYS A 389 9.87 24.39 23.07
CA CYS A 389 9.21 25.69 23.22
C CYS A 389 10.14 26.90 23.27
N CYS A 390 9.46 28.06 23.20
CA CYS A 390 9.76 29.32 23.85
C CYS A 390 10.66 30.29 23.08
N ASN A 391 10.04 31.36 22.58
CA ASN A 391 10.66 32.51 21.92
C ASN A 391 11.82 33.20 22.67
N THR A 392 12.07 32.82 23.93
CA THR A 392 13.14 33.39 24.77
C THR A 392 14.45 32.63 24.74
N ASN A 393 14.47 31.37 24.29
CA ASN A 393 15.73 30.73 23.95
C ASN A 393 16.32 31.35 22.66
N ALA A 394 15.45 31.97 21.84
CA ALA A 394 15.76 32.47 20.50
C ALA A 394 16.48 31.41 19.65
N SER A 395 16.22 30.13 19.96
CA SER A 395 16.76 29.01 19.21
C SER A 395 16.09 27.66 19.49
N ASN A 396 15.62 26.95 18.47
CA ASN A 396 15.02 25.61 18.49
C ASN A 396 14.95 25.02 17.07
N ASP A 397 14.76 23.71 16.97
CA ASP A 397 14.20 23.07 15.78
C ASP A 397 13.55 21.74 16.21
N ALA A 398 13.07 20.94 15.26
CA ALA A 398 12.49 19.64 15.54
C ALA A 398 12.86 18.63 14.45
N SER A 399 12.80 17.34 14.80
CA SER A 399 13.03 16.28 13.82
C SER A 399 12.01 15.17 13.95
N LEU A 400 11.57 14.63 12.81
CA LEU A 400 10.90 13.33 12.78
C LEU A 400 11.94 12.25 13.09
N LEU A 401 11.69 11.42 14.11
CA LEU A 401 12.54 10.26 14.37
C LEU A 401 12.11 9.07 13.52
N LEU A 402 13.09 8.45 12.89
CA LEU A 402 12.96 7.22 12.11
C LEU A 402 13.11 6.01 13.05
N PRO A 403 12.24 4.99 12.94
CA PRO A 403 12.40 3.78 13.71
C PRO A 403 13.61 2.98 13.23
N VAL A 404 14.14 2.10 14.08
CA VAL A 404 15.29 1.24 13.76
C VAL A 404 15.07 0.40 12.49
N SER A 405 13.84 0.01 12.16
CA SER A 405 13.49 -0.68 10.91
C SER A 405 13.69 0.20 9.66
N GLY A 406 13.47 1.51 9.81
CA GLY A 406 13.67 2.52 8.77
C GLY A 406 15.13 2.97 8.58
N LEU A 407 15.97 2.87 9.62
CA LEU A 407 17.38 3.27 9.57
C LEU A 407 18.19 2.44 8.55
N GLY A 408 19.21 3.06 7.97
CA GLY A 408 20.06 2.47 6.94
C GLY A 408 21.52 2.35 7.37
N ARG A 409 22.37 2.06 6.40
CA ARG A 409 23.81 1.84 6.60
C ARG A 409 24.68 2.83 5.84
N ARG A 410 24.12 3.51 4.84
CA ARG A 410 24.83 4.49 4.03
C ARG A 410 24.13 5.83 4.14
N TYR A 411 24.93 6.86 4.35
CA TYR A 411 24.43 8.21 4.53
C TYR A 411 25.39 9.24 3.95
N HIS A 412 24.81 10.33 3.43
CA HIS A 412 25.48 11.61 3.30
C HIS A 412 24.94 12.60 4.32
N ALA A 413 25.83 13.34 4.97
CA ALA A 413 25.44 14.41 5.87
C ALA A 413 24.87 15.62 5.10
N PHE A 414 23.81 16.19 5.64
CA PHE A 414 23.42 17.58 5.47
C PHE A 414 23.69 18.28 6.80
N ALA A 415 24.41 19.40 6.81
CA ALA A 415 24.68 20.16 8.04
C ALA A 415 24.35 21.64 7.85
N GLY A 416 24.10 22.36 8.94
CA GLY A 416 24.08 23.82 8.85
C GLY A 416 25.50 24.37 8.72
N PRO A 417 25.72 25.45 7.95
CA PRO A 417 27.04 26.08 7.87
C PRO A 417 27.44 26.65 9.23
N SER A 418 28.74 26.60 9.55
CA SER A 418 29.24 27.28 10.75
C SER A 418 29.04 28.80 10.65
N TRP A 419 28.73 29.42 11.79
CA TRP A 419 28.52 30.84 11.88
C TRP A 419 29.65 31.55 12.65
N PRO A 420 30.43 32.44 12.01
CA PRO A 420 31.42 33.26 12.70
C PRO A 420 30.78 34.35 13.58
N PHE A 421 31.17 34.40 14.85
CA PHE A 421 30.71 35.39 15.83
C PHE A 421 31.88 36.10 16.53
N GLY A 422 32.26 37.27 16.01
CA GLY A 422 33.37 38.06 16.54
C GLY A 422 34.72 37.34 16.40
N ARG A 423 35.33 36.96 17.53
CA ARG A 423 36.55 36.11 17.55
C ARG A 423 36.22 34.61 17.69
N ASN A 424 34.94 34.28 17.82
CA ASN A 424 34.46 32.92 18.01
C ASN A 424 33.64 32.43 16.80
N TYR A 425 33.14 31.20 16.84
CA TYR A 425 32.15 30.66 15.90
C TYR A 425 31.27 29.59 16.54
N TYR A 426 30.12 29.35 15.91
CA TYR A 426 29.22 28.22 16.18
C TYR A 426 29.38 27.16 15.08
N PRO A 427 29.58 25.89 15.46
CA PRO A 427 29.81 24.83 14.49
C PRO A 427 28.51 24.31 13.86
N GLY A 428 28.62 23.84 12.62
CA GLY A 428 27.72 22.84 12.06
C GLY A 428 28.01 21.48 12.67
N THR A 429 27.00 20.62 12.76
CA THR A 429 27.09 19.35 13.50
C THR A 429 26.61 18.17 12.67
N VAL A 430 27.29 17.03 12.84
CA VAL A 430 26.83 15.71 12.37
C VAL A 430 26.93 14.75 13.54
N THR A 431 25.82 14.16 13.97
CA THR A 431 25.77 13.23 15.11
C THR A 431 25.28 11.86 14.67
N LEU A 432 26.13 10.85 14.85
CA LEU A 432 25.81 9.44 14.62
C LEU A 432 25.36 8.81 15.94
N ILE A 433 24.42 7.86 15.88
CA ILE A 433 24.01 7.05 17.04
C ILE A 433 24.09 5.56 16.69
N GLY A 434 24.80 4.80 17.53
CA GLY A 434 24.86 3.34 17.45
C GLY A 434 23.57 2.69 17.95
N THR A 435 22.93 1.89 17.10
CA THR A 435 21.73 1.12 17.46
C THR A 435 22.06 -0.29 17.99
N GLN A 436 23.25 -0.77 17.67
CA GLN A 436 23.76 -2.10 18.02
C GLN A 436 25.22 -2.00 18.48
N ASP A 437 25.62 -2.92 19.34
CA ASP A 437 27.02 -3.00 19.80
C ASP A 437 27.97 -3.38 18.66
N GLU A 438 29.22 -2.95 18.77
CA GLU A 438 30.29 -3.25 17.80
C GLU A 438 29.92 -2.90 16.35
N THR A 439 29.27 -1.77 16.13
CA THR A 439 28.96 -1.26 14.78
C THR A 439 30.20 -0.56 14.22
N GLN A 440 30.74 -1.04 13.11
CA GLN A 440 31.85 -0.36 12.43
C GLN A 440 31.30 0.65 11.43
N VAL A 441 31.83 1.87 11.48
CA VAL A 441 31.46 2.96 10.58
C VAL A 441 32.70 3.55 9.93
N ASP A 442 32.73 3.54 8.60
CA ASP A 442 33.72 4.18 7.76
C ASP A 442 33.25 5.58 7.36
N LEU A 443 34.10 6.58 7.61
CA LEU A 443 33.89 7.99 7.32
C LEU A 443 34.78 8.40 6.14
N TYR A 444 34.21 9.10 5.16
CA TYR A 444 34.91 9.52 3.95
C TYR A 444 34.88 11.04 3.77
N PHE A 445 36.05 11.67 3.90
CA PHE A 445 36.25 13.13 3.86
C PHE A 445 36.71 13.64 2.48
N GLU A 446 36.64 12.81 1.42
CA GLU A 446 37.25 13.05 0.11
C GLU A 446 36.56 14.17 -0.72
N HIS A 447 35.25 14.43 -0.53
CA HIS A 447 34.45 15.39 -1.32
C HIS A 447 34.00 16.63 -0.55
N ALA A 448 34.84 17.05 0.40
CA ALA A 448 34.49 17.91 1.49
C ALA A 448 35.39 19.16 1.54
N PRO A 449 35.42 20.01 0.47
CA PRO A 449 36.44 21.05 0.28
C PRO A 449 36.46 22.14 1.37
N HIS A 450 35.41 22.22 2.20
CA HIS A 450 35.26 23.20 3.28
C HIS A 450 35.13 22.57 4.68
N HIS A 451 35.42 21.26 4.83
CA HIS A 451 35.37 20.58 6.12
C HIS A 451 36.61 20.92 6.93
N THR A 452 36.62 22.09 7.57
CA THR A 452 37.52 22.29 8.70
C THR A 452 36.94 21.43 9.82
N LEU A 453 37.56 20.31 10.19
CA LEU A 453 37.12 19.49 11.31
C LEU A 453 37.91 19.84 12.56
N ILE A 454 37.23 19.84 13.71
CA ILE A 454 37.89 20.02 14.99
C ILE A 454 38.15 18.65 15.57
N LEU A 455 39.36 18.14 15.42
CA LEU A 455 39.82 16.84 15.92
C LEU A 455 40.57 16.99 17.25
N ASP A 456 40.05 17.78 18.20
CA ASP A 456 40.79 18.20 19.39
C ASP A 456 40.70 17.23 20.59
N ARG A 457 39.87 16.17 20.52
CA ARG A 457 39.68 15.18 21.61
C ARG A 457 40.35 13.82 21.35
N GLN A 458 40.71 13.14 22.45
CA GLN A 458 41.18 11.75 22.45
C GLN A 458 40.06 10.79 22.02
N GLY A 459 40.41 9.75 21.24
CA GLY A 459 39.47 8.73 20.76
C GLY A 459 38.80 9.04 19.43
N MET A 460 39.17 10.16 18.79
CA MET A 460 38.65 10.53 17.48
C MET A 460 39.25 9.68 16.34
N PRO A 461 38.43 9.24 15.36
CA PRO A 461 38.95 8.69 14.11
C PRO A 461 39.79 9.76 13.39
N VAL A 462 41.09 9.50 13.21
CA VAL A 462 42.00 10.36 12.46
C VAL A 462 41.96 9.92 11.00
N PRO A 463 41.59 10.79 10.05
CA PRO A 463 41.62 10.45 8.64
C PRO A 463 43.01 10.04 8.19
N ASP A 464 43.10 8.97 7.40
CA ASP A 464 44.32 8.54 6.76
C ASP A 464 44.70 9.46 5.57
N ALA A 465 45.74 9.07 4.83
CA ALA A 465 46.22 9.85 3.68
C ALA A 465 45.20 9.97 2.54
N ASP A 466 44.21 9.08 2.49
CA ASP A 466 43.13 9.04 1.51
C ASP A 466 41.86 9.72 2.06
N GLY A 467 41.92 10.34 3.24
CA GLY A 467 40.77 11.01 3.85
C GLY A 467 39.72 10.04 4.39
N ARG A 468 40.13 8.85 4.84
CA ARG A 468 39.24 7.83 5.41
C ARG A 468 39.49 7.60 6.88
N ALA A 469 38.44 7.39 7.66
CA ALA A 469 38.58 7.11 9.08
C ALA A 469 37.51 6.12 9.56
N THR A 470 37.89 5.14 10.38
CA THR A 470 36.95 4.14 10.90
C THR A 470 36.73 4.34 12.40
N VAL A 471 35.48 4.21 12.84
CA VAL A 471 35.09 4.25 14.25
C VAL A 471 34.22 3.03 14.59
N THR A 472 34.27 2.60 15.84
CA THR A 472 33.34 1.58 16.37
C THR A 472 32.36 2.24 17.33
N LEU A 473 31.06 2.07 17.06
CA LEU A 473 29.98 2.54 17.90
C LEU A 473 29.30 1.35 18.59
N ASN A 474 29.11 1.49 19.91
CA ASN A 474 28.24 0.61 20.66
C ASN A 474 26.80 1.13 20.71
N ARG A 475 25.84 0.29 21.13
CA ARG A 475 24.47 0.74 21.36
C ARG A 475 24.47 1.87 22.40
N PHE A 476 23.65 2.90 22.15
CA PHE A 476 23.58 4.16 22.93
C PHE A 476 24.77 5.10 22.77
N GLN A 477 25.85 4.69 22.10
CA GLN A 477 27.00 5.55 21.88
C GLN A 477 26.72 6.50 20.72
N THR A 478 27.16 7.73 20.86
CA THR A 478 27.11 8.75 19.83
C THR A 478 28.52 9.15 19.39
N LEU A 479 28.66 9.49 18.11
CA LEU A 479 29.81 10.25 17.60
C LEU A 479 29.27 11.59 17.11
N ASN A 480 29.63 12.68 17.80
CA ASN A 480 29.37 14.03 17.32
C ASN A 480 30.61 14.57 16.58
N LEU A 481 30.38 15.20 15.43
CA LEU A 481 31.39 15.87 14.62
C LEU A 481 30.99 17.33 14.46
N GLU A 482 31.93 18.24 14.72
CA GLU A 482 31.72 19.68 14.62
C GLU A 482 32.62 20.31 13.54
N SER A 483 32.04 21.21 12.75
CA SER A 483 32.82 22.02 11.81
C SER A 483 33.59 23.14 12.51
N GLY A 484 34.74 23.49 11.95
CA GLY A 484 35.56 24.63 12.32
C GLY A 484 35.02 25.94 11.77
N ASN A 485 35.76 27.03 11.99
CA ASN A 485 35.38 28.36 11.53
C ASN A 485 35.21 28.40 9.99
N LEU A 486 34.06 28.88 9.51
CA LEU A 486 33.67 28.87 8.09
C LEU A 486 33.68 27.47 7.46
N GLY A 487 33.56 26.41 8.27
CA GLY A 487 33.39 25.04 7.80
C GLY A 487 31.93 24.60 7.68
N ASP A 488 31.71 23.57 6.89
CA ASP A 488 30.43 22.89 6.68
C ASP A 488 30.69 21.39 6.52
N LEU A 489 29.80 20.54 7.05
CA LEU A 489 29.97 19.08 7.03
C LEU A 489 29.08 18.39 5.97
N THR A 490 28.40 19.14 5.12
CA THR A 490 27.57 18.58 4.05
C THR A 490 28.42 17.75 3.10
N GLY A 491 27.88 16.60 2.70
CA GLY A 491 28.57 15.65 1.82
C GLY A 491 29.54 14.71 2.52
N LEU A 492 29.72 14.80 3.85
CA LEU A 492 30.42 13.75 4.60
C LEU A 492 29.69 12.42 4.37
N ARG A 493 30.39 11.46 3.75
CA ARG A 493 29.83 10.13 3.48
C ARG A 493 30.19 9.16 4.60
N MET A 494 29.22 8.33 4.96
CA MET A 494 29.30 7.37 6.04
C MET A 494 28.78 6.01 5.56
N GLU A 495 29.53 4.94 5.85
CA GLU A 495 29.11 3.57 5.57
C GLU A 495 29.31 2.70 6.81
N ALA A 496 28.25 2.01 7.24
CA ALA A 496 28.25 1.17 8.42
C ALA A 496 27.95 -0.30 8.08
N ASP A 497 28.44 -1.22 8.90
CA ASP A 497 28.09 -2.65 8.77
C ASP A 497 26.69 -2.97 9.33
N LYS A 498 26.21 -2.18 10.29
CA LYS A 498 24.90 -2.27 10.96
C LYS A 498 24.15 -0.92 10.91
N PRO A 499 22.81 -0.90 11.08
CA PRO A 499 22.03 0.34 11.02
C PRO A 499 22.48 1.38 12.06
N ILE A 500 22.58 2.64 11.63
CA ILE A 500 22.91 3.79 12.49
C ILE A 500 21.86 4.88 12.35
N GLY A 501 21.64 5.65 13.42
CA GLY A 501 20.93 6.92 13.33
C GLY A 501 21.90 8.03 12.93
N LEU A 502 21.48 8.95 12.06
CA LEU A 502 22.30 10.10 11.68
C LEU A 502 21.49 11.39 11.78
N PHE A 503 22.04 12.37 12.49
CA PHE A 503 21.49 13.71 12.56
C PHE A 503 22.43 14.70 11.88
N GLY A 504 21.83 15.58 11.09
CA GLY A 504 22.44 16.79 10.57
C GLY A 504 22.00 17.99 11.39
N GLY A 505 22.83 19.03 11.49
CA GLY A 505 22.41 20.23 12.19
C GLY A 505 23.44 21.33 12.26
N ALA A 506 23.15 22.33 13.09
CA ALA A 506 24.09 23.35 13.53
C ALA A 506 23.70 23.86 14.91
N VAL A 507 24.70 24.28 15.70
CA VAL A 507 24.45 24.88 17.01
C VAL A 507 23.72 26.21 16.89
N CYS A 508 24.13 26.99 15.88
CA CYS A 508 23.41 28.18 15.46
C CYS A 508 23.85 28.56 14.04
N SER A 509 22.90 28.74 13.12
CA SER A 509 23.14 29.05 11.71
C SER A 509 22.27 30.19 11.23
N GLN A 510 22.79 30.98 10.29
CA GLN A 510 22.09 32.12 9.68
C GLN A 510 21.70 31.80 8.25
N LEU A 511 20.43 32.00 7.92
CA LEU A 511 19.88 31.80 6.58
C LEU A 511 18.99 33.01 6.23
N PRO A 512 19.38 33.88 5.28
CA PRO A 512 20.62 33.87 4.51
C PRO A 512 21.89 34.03 5.35
N PHE A 513 23.02 33.53 4.84
CA PHE A 513 24.30 33.73 5.50
C PHE A 513 24.61 35.23 5.68
N GLY A 514 24.93 35.63 6.91
CA GLY A 514 25.21 37.02 7.27
C GLY A 514 24.00 37.82 7.77
N SER A 515 22.78 37.26 7.77
CA SER A 515 21.63 37.88 8.44
C SER A 515 21.70 37.70 9.95
N ARG A 516 21.40 38.73 10.74
CA ARG A 516 21.25 38.65 12.19
C ARG A 516 20.14 37.68 12.59
N ALA A 517 20.26 37.22 13.83
CA ALA A 517 19.45 36.14 14.42
C ALA A 517 19.72 34.80 13.72
N CYS A 518 20.30 33.87 14.47
CA CYS A 518 20.62 32.53 14.00
C CYS A 518 19.77 31.54 14.80
N ASP A 519 19.60 30.34 14.27
CA ASP A 519 18.90 29.28 14.97
C ASP A 519 19.68 27.97 14.96
N HIS A 520 19.40 27.14 15.95
CA HIS A 520 19.67 25.72 15.97
C HIS A 520 18.97 25.11 14.77
N LEU A 521 19.65 24.16 14.16
CA LEU A 521 19.08 23.37 13.08
C LEU A 521 19.27 21.92 13.47
N GLU A 522 18.22 21.11 13.33
CA GLU A 522 18.31 19.67 13.51
C GLU A 522 17.38 18.91 12.60
N GLU A 523 17.86 17.79 12.05
CA GLU A 523 17.02 16.85 11.32
C GLU A 523 17.67 15.46 11.36
N GLN A 524 16.84 14.42 11.57
CA GLN A 524 17.30 13.05 11.38
C GLN A 524 17.33 12.74 9.88
N LEU A 525 18.52 12.45 9.38
CA LEU A 525 18.75 12.32 7.95
C LEU A 525 18.23 10.97 7.43
N LEU A 526 17.77 10.98 6.18
CA LEU A 526 17.34 9.77 5.49
C LEU A 526 18.55 8.98 4.98
N PRO A 527 18.55 7.65 5.11
CA PRO A 527 19.60 6.82 4.53
C PRO A 527 19.59 6.88 3.01
N ASP A 528 20.77 6.77 2.39
CA ASP A 528 20.97 6.89 0.95
C ASP A 528 20.08 5.93 0.15
N GLU A 529 19.78 4.74 0.70
CA GLU A 529 18.92 3.75 0.06
C GLU A 529 17.46 4.22 -0.12
N THR A 530 17.03 5.23 0.63
CA THR A 530 15.65 5.76 0.59
C THR A 530 15.50 6.98 -0.32
N TRP A 531 16.60 7.51 -0.86
CA TRP A 531 16.58 8.65 -1.76
C TRP A 531 15.85 8.32 -3.06
N GLY A 532 15.10 9.30 -3.55
CA GLY A 532 14.33 9.17 -4.79
C GLY A 532 14.96 9.88 -5.97
N ARG A 533 14.21 9.90 -7.06
CA ARG A 533 14.57 10.57 -8.33
C ARG A 533 13.73 11.80 -8.60
N ARG A 534 12.65 11.98 -7.83
CA ARG A 534 11.61 12.99 -8.04
C ARG A 534 11.26 13.62 -6.71
N TYR A 535 11.27 14.94 -6.67
CA TYR A 535 11.00 15.73 -5.49
C TYR A 535 10.10 16.91 -5.84
N VAL A 536 9.28 17.34 -4.88
CA VAL A 536 8.52 18.58 -4.96
C VAL A 536 9.05 19.52 -3.88
N GLY A 537 9.67 20.62 -4.31
CA GLY A 537 10.09 21.69 -3.40
C GLY A 537 8.98 22.70 -3.27
N ALA A 538 8.24 22.67 -2.17
CA ALA A 538 7.22 23.68 -1.85
C ALA A 538 7.78 24.72 -0.87
N PRO A 539 7.65 26.02 -1.14
CA PRO A 539 8.08 27.05 -0.19
C PRO A 539 7.19 27.00 1.06
N PHE A 540 7.78 27.33 2.22
CA PHE A 540 7.00 27.62 3.42
C PHE A 540 6.05 28.79 3.19
N ARG A 541 5.01 28.90 4.03
CA ARG A 541 4.16 30.08 4.05
C ARG A 541 5.01 31.33 4.25
N ARG A 542 5.00 32.24 3.26
CA ARG A 542 5.66 33.54 3.39
C ARG A 542 5.03 34.34 4.53
N ARG A 543 5.89 34.85 5.42
CA ARG A 543 5.54 35.67 6.58
C ARG A 543 5.38 37.13 6.17
N ASN A 544 6.19 37.61 5.23
CA ASN A 544 6.03 38.90 4.59
C ASN A 544 6.06 38.77 3.05
N PRO A 545 4.88 38.73 2.38
CA PRO A 545 4.80 38.61 0.93
C PRO A 545 5.52 39.71 0.14
N GLU A 546 5.77 40.87 0.76
CA GLU A 546 6.46 42.03 0.17
C GLU A 546 7.99 41.95 0.30
N SER A 547 8.52 41.06 1.15
CA SER A 547 9.97 40.91 1.29
C SER A 547 10.55 40.08 0.14
N LEU A 548 11.46 40.70 -0.62
CA LEU A 548 12.25 40.01 -1.64
C LEU A 548 13.37 39.15 -1.04
N GLN A 549 13.73 39.37 0.23
CA GLN A 549 14.79 38.60 0.91
C GLN A 549 14.27 37.29 1.52
N GLU A 550 12.97 37.19 1.78
CA GLU A 550 12.34 35.98 2.31
C GLU A 550 12.22 34.92 1.20
N THR A 551 13.02 33.87 1.30
CA THR A 551 13.09 32.75 0.35
C THR A 551 13.22 31.42 1.08
N GLY A 552 12.95 30.30 0.40
CA GLY A 552 13.30 28.96 0.85
C GLY A 552 14.60 28.50 0.20
N TYR A 553 15.45 27.80 0.95
CA TYR A 553 16.78 27.37 0.51
C TYR A 553 16.77 25.84 0.32
N PHE A 554 17.17 25.38 -0.86
CA PHE A 554 17.17 23.97 -1.22
C PHE A 554 18.59 23.52 -1.47
N ARG A 555 19.05 22.56 -0.66
CA ARG A 555 20.36 21.93 -0.82
C ARG A 555 20.21 20.54 -1.38
N LEU A 556 21.00 20.21 -2.38
CA LEU A 556 20.96 18.93 -3.08
C LEU A 556 22.29 18.20 -2.91
N ILE A 557 22.24 16.87 -2.80
CA ILE A 557 23.40 15.98 -2.87
C ILE A 557 23.14 14.90 -3.90
N ALA A 558 24.07 14.71 -4.83
CA ALA A 558 24.02 13.63 -5.81
C ALA A 558 24.42 12.28 -5.21
N GLY A 559 23.75 11.20 -5.62
CA GLY A 559 24.18 9.83 -5.28
C GLY A 559 25.46 9.39 -6.02
N GLU A 560 25.78 8.10 -5.90
CA GLU A 560 27.00 7.46 -6.46
C GLU A 560 27.16 7.64 -7.99
N ASP A 561 26.05 7.76 -8.73
CA ASP A 561 26.07 7.89 -10.20
C ASP A 561 26.20 9.35 -10.70
N GLY A 562 26.18 10.33 -9.78
CA GLY A 562 25.91 11.72 -10.14
C GLY A 562 24.45 11.93 -10.59
N VAL A 563 24.06 13.18 -10.85
CA VAL A 563 22.70 13.50 -11.32
C VAL A 563 22.67 14.61 -12.37
N ARG A 564 21.62 14.54 -13.20
CA ARG A 564 21.23 15.58 -14.15
C ARG A 564 19.79 15.97 -13.80
N VAL A 565 19.61 17.09 -13.11
CA VAL A 565 18.31 17.48 -12.55
C VAL A 565 17.63 18.51 -13.46
N GLY A 566 16.42 18.18 -13.89
CA GLY A 566 15.49 19.10 -14.54
C GLY A 566 14.49 19.67 -13.53
N PHE A 567 14.04 20.90 -13.78
CA PHE A 567 13.11 21.62 -12.91
C PHE A 567 11.88 22.08 -13.71
N ASP A 568 10.72 22.02 -13.07
CA ASP A 568 9.47 22.63 -13.56
C ASP A 568 8.84 23.49 -12.45
N PRO A 569 8.76 24.82 -12.61
CA PRO A 569 9.22 25.59 -13.77
C PRO A 569 10.74 25.57 -13.94
N PRO A 570 11.28 25.94 -15.12
CA PRO A 570 12.72 25.94 -15.38
C PRO A 570 13.50 26.74 -14.35
N ILE A 571 14.69 26.26 -13.96
CA ILE A 571 15.48 26.81 -12.83
C ILE A 571 15.79 28.31 -12.98
N GLU A 572 15.92 28.82 -14.21
CA GLU A 572 16.09 30.26 -14.46
C GLU A 572 14.95 31.12 -13.86
N GLN A 573 13.73 30.60 -13.85
CA GLN A 573 12.57 31.27 -13.24
C GLN A 573 12.62 31.18 -11.72
N LEU A 574 13.09 30.05 -11.18
CA LEU A 574 13.26 29.86 -9.73
C LEU A 574 14.28 30.83 -9.15
N LEU A 575 15.36 31.10 -9.90
CA LEU A 575 16.47 31.95 -9.46
C LEU A 575 16.23 33.44 -9.70
N ALA A 576 15.31 33.82 -10.59
CA ALA A 576 15.14 35.20 -11.05
C ALA A 576 14.94 36.19 -9.89
N ASP A 577 14.04 35.85 -8.98
CA ASP A 577 13.72 36.68 -7.81
C ASP A 577 14.89 36.80 -6.84
N SER A 578 15.60 35.70 -6.60
CA SER A 578 16.76 35.63 -5.70
C SER A 578 17.93 36.46 -6.23
N VAL A 579 18.15 36.42 -7.55
CA VAL A 579 19.15 37.24 -8.25
C VAL A 579 18.79 38.73 -8.18
N GLU A 580 17.52 39.09 -8.39
CA GLU A 580 17.06 40.48 -8.27
C GLU A 580 17.22 41.02 -6.85
N ALA A 581 16.90 40.19 -5.85
CA ALA A 581 17.05 40.54 -4.44
C ALA A 581 18.52 40.68 -3.99
N GLY A 582 19.49 40.28 -4.83
CA GLY A 582 20.92 40.34 -4.52
C GLY A 582 21.29 39.49 -3.31
N ILE A 583 20.54 38.41 -3.04
CA ILE A 583 20.79 37.52 -1.90
C ILE A 583 22.16 36.86 -2.16
N PRO A 584 23.18 37.11 -1.32
CA PRO A 584 24.54 36.70 -1.61
C PRO A 584 24.69 35.18 -1.44
N TYR A 585 24.53 34.44 -2.54
CA TYR A 585 25.16 33.13 -2.66
C TYR A 585 26.63 33.35 -3.00
N GLY A 586 27.53 32.95 -2.10
CA GLY A 586 28.97 32.89 -2.38
C GLY A 586 29.86 34.00 -1.80
N VAL A 587 29.36 34.89 -0.93
CA VAL A 587 30.27 35.74 -0.10
C VAL A 587 30.27 35.23 1.34
N GLY A 588 31.12 34.24 1.61
CA GLY A 588 31.35 33.70 2.96
C GLY A 588 30.57 32.43 3.31
N SER A 589 29.57 32.02 2.49
CA SER A 589 28.98 30.68 2.62
C SER A 589 29.99 29.62 2.17
N PRO A 590 30.22 28.55 2.95
CA PRO A 590 31.07 27.43 2.56
C PRO A 590 30.42 26.45 1.57
N ILE A 591 29.16 26.68 1.17
CA ILE A 591 28.42 25.76 0.29
C ILE A 591 28.47 26.26 -1.16
N PRO A 592 28.77 25.40 -2.15
CA PRO A 592 28.75 25.77 -3.56
C PRO A 592 27.37 26.22 -4.05
N SER A 593 27.33 27.26 -4.89
CA SER A 593 26.09 27.69 -5.52
C SER A 593 25.69 26.72 -6.63
N CYS A 594 24.42 26.32 -6.71
CA CYS A 594 23.97 25.47 -7.83
C CYS A 594 24.14 26.15 -9.19
N THR A 595 24.27 27.48 -9.24
CA THR A 595 24.57 28.21 -10.49
C THR A 595 25.91 27.81 -11.11
N ASP A 596 26.87 27.37 -10.30
CA ASP A 596 28.20 26.97 -10.76
C ASP A 596 28.17 25.63 -11.51
N PHE A 597 27.08 24.87 -11.35
CA PHE A 597 26.86 23.54 -11.92
C PHE A 597 25.80 23.51 -13.03
N LEU A 598 25.27 24.68 -13.40
CA LEU A 598 24.25 24.77 -14.46
C LEU A 598 24.87 24.67 -15.86
N GLN A 599 24.29 23.79 -16.68
CA GLN A 599 24.53 23.76 -18.12
C GLN A 599 23.20 24.02 -18.85
N GLY A 600 22.94 25.29 -19.15
CA GLY A 600 21.64 25.73 -19.62
C GLY A 600 20.60 25.63 -18.49
N GLN A 601 19.53 24.88 -18.71
CA GLN A 601 18.43 24.69 -17.74
C GLN A 601 18.55 23.41 -16.90
N ILE A 602 19.65 22.65 -17.07
CA ILE A 602 19.88 21.39 -16.35
C ILE A 602 20.99 21.61 -15.33
N LEU A 603 20.73 21.21 -14.09
CA LEU A 603 21.74 21.13 -13.04
C LEU A 603 22.50 19.80 -13.16
N ILE A 604 23.82 19.85 -13.20
CA ILE A 604 24.65 18.65 -13.35
C ILE A 604 25.60 18.57 -12.16
N LEU A 605 25.37 17.58 -11.31
CA LEU A 605 26.24 17.25 -10.19
C LEU A 605 26.92 15.92 -10.47
N GLY A 606 28.23 15.87 -10.34
CA GLY A 606 29.00 14.63 -10.31
C GLY A 606 28.68 13.79 -9.07
N PRO A 607 29.21 12.56 -8.98
CA PRO A 607 29.03 11.70 -7.81
C PRO A 607 29.36 12.43 -6.51
N HIS A 608 28.44 12.37 -5.54
CA HIS A 608 28.58 12.97 -4.21
C HIS A 608 28.71 14.50 -4.18
N GLU A 609 28.63 15.19 -5.32
CA GLU A 609 28.65 16.65 -5.36
C GLU A 609 27.36 17.22 -4.77
N ASN A 610 27.49 18.40 -4.18
CA ASN A 610 26.39 19.11 -3.55
C ASN A 610 26.38 20.58 -3.96
N CYS A 611 25.20 21.18 -3.92
CA CYS A 611 25.01 22.60 -4.16
C CYS A 611 23.75 23.09 -3.46
N GLU A 612 23.64 24.40 -3.31
CA GLU A 612 22.44 25.06 -2.77
C GLU A 612 21.94 26.18 -3.71
N PHE A 613 20.63 26.37 -3.73
CA PHE A 613 19.98 27.53 -4.32
C PHE A 613 18.76 27.93 -3.51
N ASN A 614 18.26 29.16 -3.70
CA ASN A 614 17.02 29.62 -3.09
C ASN A 614 15.99 30.08 -4.12
N THR A 615 14.73 29.98 -3.74
CA THR A 615 13.58 30.38 -4.57
C THR A 615 12.39 30.81 -3.70
N ARG A 616 11.47 31.59 -4.29
CA ARG A 616 10.13 31.88 -3.72
C ARG A 616 9.03 31.05 -4.38
N LEU A 617 9.36 30.32 -5.44
CA LEU A 617 8.44 29.53 -6.24
C LEU A 617 8.55 28.05 -5.87
N GLY A 618 7.42 27.37 -5.86
CA GLY A 618 7.40 25.91 -5.79
C GLY A 618 7.81 25.29 -7.12
N PHE A 619 8.37 24.09 -7.06
CA PHE A 619 8.88 23.37 -8.22
C PHE A 619 8.82 21.85 -8.07
N LYS A 620 8.83 21.16 -9.20
CA LYS A 620 9.17 19.73 -9.29
C LYS A 620 10.62 19.61 -9.78
N ALA A 621 11.43 18.80 -9.11
CA ALA A 621 12.78 18.42 -9.52
C ALA A 621 12.82 16.93 -9.88
N GLU A 622 13.45 16.58 -11.00
CA GLU A 622 13.50 15.20 -11.50
C GLU A 622 14.85 14.87 -12.16
N SER A 623 15.33 13.65 -11.93
CA SER A 623 16.54 13.09 -12.55
C SER A 623 16.39 11.61 -12.88
N GLU A 624 17.31 11.06 -13.68
CA GLU A 624 17.36 9.61 -13.97
C GLU A 624 17.98 8.81 -12.81
N HIS A 625 18.87 9.44 -12.05
CA HIS A 625 19.58 8.88 -10.90
C HIS A 625 19.11 9.52 -9.59
N ARG A 626 19.44 8.88 -8.47
CA ARG A 626 18.98 9.30 -7.15
C ARG A 626 19.79 10.48 -6.62
N PHE A 627 19.12 11.41 -5.96
CA PHE A 627 19.70 12.50 -5.19
C PHE A 627 18.86 12.72 -3.94
N ALA A 628 19.37 13.45 -2.96
CA ALA A 628 18.61 13.95 -1.81
C ALA A 628 18.44 15.46 -1.87
N MET A 629 17.42 15.95 -1.18
CA MET A 629 17.13 17.37 -1.04
C MET A 629 16.76 17.72 0.40
N MET A 630 17.35 18.79 0.91
CA MET A 630 17.07 19.39 2.21
C MET A 630 16.49 20.79 1.99
N HIS A 631 15.47 21.17 2.75
CA HIS A 631 14.85 22.48 2.69
C HIS A 631 15.12 23.24 3.98
N PHE A 632 15.64 24.46 3.85
CA PHE A 632 15.88 25.35 4.96
C PHE A 632 14.98 26.58 4.87
N MET A 633 14.41 26.92 6.01
CA MET A 633 13.62 28.13 6.21
C MET A 633 14.57 29.32 6.42
N SER A 634 14.21 30.49 5.89
CA SER A 634 14.92 31.73 6.17
C SER A 634 14.54 32.31 7.54
N GLY A 635 15.45 33.05 8.16
CA GLY A 635 15.23 33.67 9.48
C GLY A 635 14.43 34.97 9.44
N GLN A 636 14.04 35.45 10.62
CA GLN A 636 13.11 36.57 10.79
C GLN A 636 13.61 37.85 10.13
N GLU A 637 14.93 38.13 10.15
CA GLU A 637 15.47 39.35 9.56
C GLU A 637 15.18 39.44 8.04
N SER A 638 15.16 38.30 7.34
CA SER A 638 14.83 38.26 5.91
C SER A 638 13.39 38.68 5.60
N THR A 639 12.50 38.63 6.59
CA THR A 639 11.09 39.04 6.45
C THR A 639 10.92 40.55 6.63
N GLY A 640 11.85 41.24 7.31
CA GLY A 640 11.70 42.63 7.74
C GLY A 640 10.66 42.84 8.85
N LEU A 641 10.08 41.78 9.41
CA LEU A 641 9.14 41.83 10.53
C LEU A 641 9.89 41.87 11.88
N ALA A 642 9.27 42.51 12.87
CA ALA A 642 9.86 42.69 14.19
C ALA A 642 9.58 41.54 15.17
N ALA A 643 8.56 40.71 14.91
CA ALA A 643 8.11 39.62 15.78
C ALA A 643 7.32 38.58 14.97
N HIS A 644 7.09 37.40 15.57
CA HIS A 644 6.28 36.30 15.04
C HIS A 644 6.64 35.83 13.62
N ALA A 645 7.92 35.93 13.26
CA ALA A 645 8.41 35.45 11.98
C ALA A 645 9.40 34.31 12.11
N GLY A 646 9.96 34.04 13.29
CA GLY A 646 10.77 32.85 13.54
C GLY A 646 12.14 32.88 12.86
N ASP A 647 13.10 32.18 13.44
CA ASP A 647 14.45 32.04 12.90
C ASP A 647 14.57 30.75 12.06
N PRO A 648 15.72 30.46 11.41
CA PRO A 648 15.81 29.35 10.46
C PRO A 648 15.46 27.97 11.05
N ALA A 649 14.93 27.08 10.22
CA ALA A 649 14.68 25.66 10.54
C ALA A 649 15.12 24.80 9.35
N MET A 650 15.41 23.52 9.56
CA MET A 650 15.80 22.57 8.51
C MET A 650 14.91 21.34 8.48
N MET A 651 14.56 20.86 7.29
CA MET A 651 13.79 19.62 7.14
C MET A 651 14.19 18.85 5.90
N VAL A 652 14.20 17.51 5.99
CA VAL A 652 14.35 16.71 4.78
C VAL A 652 13.14 16.92 3.87
N VAL A 653 13.38 17.04 2.57
CA VAL A 653 12.31 16.95 1.58
C VAL A 653 12.10 15.48 1.24
N ALA A 654 10.93 14.94 1.58
CA ALA A 654 10.59 13.56 1.24
C ALA A 654 10.57 13.36 -0.29
N PRO A 655 11.19 12.30 -0.83
CA PRO A 655 11.03 11.95 -2.23
C PRO A 655 9.60 11.52 -2.52
N MET A 656 9.13 11.77 -3.74
CA MET A 656 7.75 11.41 -4.15
C MET A 656 7.46 9.91 -4.01
N ASP A 657 8.48 9.06 -4.16
CA ASP A 657 8.35 7.60 -4.01
C ASP A 657 8.09 7.17 -2.55
N GLN A 658 8.34 8.06 -1.58
CA GLN A 658 8.13 7.83 -0.16
C GLN A 658 6.82 8.44 0.36
N TYR A 659 6.03 9.06 -0.52
CA TYR A 659 4.74 9.66 -0.17
C TYR A 659 3.72 8.61 0.25
N ARG A 660 2.83 9.02 1.14
CA ARG A 660 1.74 8.23 1.71
C ARG A 660 0.40 8.86 1.40
N ASP A 661 -0.64 8.08 1.58
CA ASP A 661 -2.04 8.48 1.51
C ASP A 661 -2.61 8.90 2.88
N GLN A 662 -1.89 8.62 3.97
CA GLN A 662 -2.27 8.99 5.33
C GLN A 662 -1.05 9.27 6.21
N TYR A 663 -1.18 10.32 7.03
CA TYR A 663 -0.19 10.76 8.01
C TYR A 663 -0.83 11.05 9.37
N MET A 664 -0.12 10.74 10.45
CA MET A 664 -0.37 11.29 11.78
C MET A 664 0.79 12.21 12.15
N PHE A 665 0.50 13.44 12.59
CA PHE A 665 1.50 14.43 12.95
C PHE A 665 1.05 15.29 14.14
N LEU A 666 1.97 16.13 14.66
CA LEU A 666 1.75 16.91 15.87
C LEU A 666 2.16 18.38 15.72
N THR A 667 1.27 19.29 16.05
CA THR A 667 1.54 20.72 16.21
C THR A 667 1.68 21.07 17.71
N PRO A 668 2.84 21.54 18.18
CA PRO A 668 3.00 21.92 19.59
C PRO A 668 2.29 23.22 19.92
N SER A 669 1.70 23.31 21.12
CA SER A 669 0.97 24.50 21.60
C SER A 669 1.83 25.70 22.01
N THR A 670 3.09 25.72 21.60
CA THR A 670 4.12 26.64 22.12
C THR A 670 4.63 27.61 21.06
N TYR A 671 3.97 27.63 19.90
CA TYR A 671 4.27 28.50 18.78
C TYR A 671 3.10 29.46 18.53
N HIS A 672 3.37 30.53 17.80
CA HIS A 672 2.32 31.51 17.50
C HIS A 672 1.33 30.98 16.46
N VAL A 673 1.83 30.20 15.51
CA VAL A 673 1.02 29.63 14.43
C VAL A 673 1.69 28.42 13.79
N ASP A 674 0.91 27.37 13.56
CA ASP A 674 1.33 26.13 12.93
C ASP A 674 0.72 25.99 11.53
N TYR A 675 1.52 25.43 10.63
CA TYR A 675 1.18 25.25 9.24
C TYR A 675 1.50 23.85 8.75
N VAL A 676 0.70 23.44 7.77
CA VAL A 676 0.92 22.21 7.03
C VAL A 676 0.86 22.51 5.54
N ASN A 677 1.91 22.14 4.82
CA ASN A 677 1.89 22.09 3.37
C ASN A 677 1.61 20.66 2.92
N VAL A 678 0.59 20.49 2.09
CA VAL A 678 0.32 19.23 1.39
C VAL A 678 0.79 19.36 -0.04
N VAL A 679 1.73 18.52 -0.46
CA VAL A 679 2.35 18.55 -1.79
C VAL A 679 1.94 17.33 -2.62
N GLY A 680 1.52 17.53 -3.86
CA GLY A 680 1.06 16.43 -4.71
C GLY A 680 0.22 16.90 -5.91
N PRO A 681 -0.43 15.96 -6.62
CA PRO A 681 -1.33 16.29 -7.73
C PRO A 681 -2.55 17.09 -7.26
N GLU A 682 -3.28 17.70 -8.21
CA GLU A 682 -4.57 18.33 -7.91
C GLU A 682 -5.63 17.27 -7.54
N ASN A 683 -6.68 17.67 -6.83
CA ASN A 683 -7.88 16.87 -6.56
C ASN A 683 -7.67 15.60 -5.70
N MET A 684 -6.64 15.57 -4.84
CA MET A 684 -6.35 14.45 -3.92
C MET A 684 -7.46 14.15 -2.89
N GLY A 685 -8.48 15.01 -2.75
CA GLY A 685 -9.57 14.80 -1.79
C GLY A 685 -9.10 14.76 -0.33
N ILE A 686 -8.23 15.71 0.05
CA ILE A 686 -7.61 15.76 1.38
C ILE A 686 -8.63 16.00 2.49
N ARG A 687 -8.51 15.23 3.57
CA ARG A 687 -9.24 15.40 4.83
C ARG A 687 -8.26 15.62 5.97
N LEU A 688 -8.59 16.56 6.86
CA LEU A 688 -7.90 16.79 8.13
C LEU A 688 -8.86 16.45 9.26
N ASP A 689 -8.47 15.54 10.14
CA ASP A 689 -9.28 15.06 11.27
C ASP A 689 -10.68 14.61 10.83
N GLY A 690 -10.73 13.89 9.71
CA GLY A 690 -11.97 13.39 9.07
C GLY A 690 -12.75 14.42 8.25
N HIS A 691 -12.43 15.72 8.34
CA HIS A 691 -13.15 16.80 7.69
C HIS A 691 -12.51 17.18 6.33
N PRO A 692 -13.30 17.33 5.24
CA PRO A 692 -12.76 17.74 3.94
C PRO A 692 -12.11 19.13 4.00
N VAL A 693 -10.83 19.21 3.62
CA VAL A 693 -10.06 20.47 3.62
C VAL A 693 -10.66 21.52 2.68
N ALA A 694 -11.23 21.10 1.56
CA ALA A 694 -11.87 21.99 0.59
C ALA A 694 -13.12 22.72 1.14
N GLU A 695 -13.68 22.23 2.25
CA GLU A 695 -14.90 22.78 2.88
C GLU A 695 -14.58 23.71 4.08
N MET A 696 -13.29 23.95 4.38
CA MET A 696 -12.84 24.79 5.50
C MET A 696 -11.92 25.95 5.06
N PRO A 697 -12.27 26.79 4.08
CA PRO A 697 -11.44 27.94 3.71
C PRO A 697 -11.34 28.94 4.88
N CYS A 698 -10.17 29.57 5.06
CA CYS A 698 -10.04 30.64 6.05
C CYS A 698 -10.89 31.86 5.63
N GLU A 699 -11.77 32.34 6.52
CA GLU A 699 -12.59 33.53 6.33
C GLU A 699 -11.81 34.82 6.63
N ALA A 700 -10.85 34.77 7.56
CA ALA A 700 -9.95 35.85 7.95
C ALA A 700 -8.48 35.39 7.85
N PRO A 701 -7.90 35.31 6.63
CA PRO A 701 -6.54 34.81 6.40
C PRO A 701 -5.45 35.50 7.23
N GLU A 702 -5.67 36.74 7.66
CA GLU A 702 -4.80 37.52 8.52
C GLU A 702 -4.90 37.21 10.02
N ASP A 703 -5.97 36.57 10.48
CA ASP A 703 -6.13 36.17 11.89
C ASP A 703 -5.35 34.87 12.13
N PRO A 704 -4.25 34.88 12.91
CA PRO A 704 -3.47 33.68 13.18
C PRO A 704 -4.23 32.67 14.05
N ASN A 705 -5.32 33.05 14.72
CA ASN A 705 -6.09 32.16 15.60
C ASN A 705 -7.19 31.40 14.86
N GLU A 706 -7.45 31.72 13.58
CA GLU A 706 -8.39 30.95 12.76
C GLU A 706 -7.71 29.66 12.30
N ALA A 707 -7.91 28.59 13.07
CA ALA A 707 -7.40 27.25 12.78
C ALA A 707 -8.36 26.16 13.31
N PRO A 708 -8.46 24.99 12.66
CA PRO A 708 -7.84 24.66 11.38
C PRO A 708 -8.57 25.31 10.20
N CYS A 709 -7.84 25.75 9.17
CA CYS A 709 -8.44 26.27 7.94
C CYS A 709 -7.50 26.19 6.72
N LEU A 710 -8.09 26.09 5.53
CA LEU A 710 -7.40 26.12 4.24
C LEU A 710 -7.04 27.56 3.87
N LEU A 711 -5.77 27.90 4.07
CA LEU A 711 -5.24 29.24 3.92
C LEU A 711 -4.80 29.55 2.49
N GLN A 712 -4.25 28.56 1.81
CA GLN A 712 -3.91 28.64 0.39
C GLN A 712 -4.52 27.43 -0.32
N PRO A 713 -5.46 27.62 -1.27
CA PRO A 713 -5.93 26.52 -2.09
C PRO A 713 -4.78 25.94 -2.93
N TRP A 714 -4.99 24.76 -3.51
CA TRP A 714 -3.95 24.12 -4.32
C TRP A 714 -3.46 25.04 -5.44
N GLN A 715 -2.14 25.21 -5.52
CA GLN A 715 -1.46 26.00 -6.54
C GLN A 715 -0.49 25.12 -7.31
N GLU A 716 -0.63 25.12 -8.64
CA GLU A 716 0.25 24.39 -9.55
C GLU A 716 1.66 24.98 -9.58
N PHE A 717 2.66 24.10 -9.65
CA PHE A 717 4.05 24.46 -9.88
C PHE A 717 4.41 24.26 -11.35
N GLY A 718 4.56 25.37 -12.07
CA GLY A 718 4.91 25.35 -13.49
C GLY A 718 3.86 24.62 -14.33
N ARG A 719 4.25 23.58 -15.07
CA ARG A 719 3.34 22.70 -15.84
C ARG A 719 3.50 21.23 -15.44
N SER A 720 3.95 21.01 -14.20
CA SER A 720 4.40 19.71 -13.73
C SER A 720 3.26 18.75 -13.39
N GLY A 721 2.03 19.25 -13.30
CA GLY A 721 0.90 18.54 -12.70
C GLY A 721 1.09 18.28 -11.20
N GLN A 722 2.03 18.97 -10.55
CA GLN A 722 2.26 18.96 -9.12
C GLN A 722 2.05 20.36 -8.56
N GLY A 723 1.69 20.43 -7.28
CA GLY A 723 1.44 21.69 -6.60
C GLY A 723 1.40 21.51 -5.09
N SER A 724 0.97 22.57 -4.40
CA SER A 724 0.75 22.51 -2.96
C SER A 724 -0.45 23.32 -2.52
N LEU A 725 -1.08 22.88 -1.42
CA LEU A 725 -1.99 23.69 -0.61
C LEU A 725 -1.37 23.94 0.76
N ILE A 726 -1.82 25.00 1.44
CA ILE A 726 -1.34 25.36 2.79
C ILE A 726 -2.52 25.43 3.73
N LEU A 727 -2.42 24.68 4.83
CA LEU A 727 -3.35 24.70 5.95
C LEU A 727 -2.72 25.47 7.10
N ARG A 728 -3.53 26.29 7.78
CA ARG A 728 -3.25 26.64 9.17
C ARG A 728 -3.89 25.56 10.04
N VAL A 729 -3.17 25.07 11.04
CA VAL A 729 -3.60 23.95 11.88
C VAL A 729 -3.54 24.40 13.34
N ASP A 730 -4.49 23.95 14.14
CA ASP A 730 -4.52 24.21 15.58
C ASP A 730 -3.57 23.26 16.32
N ASP A 731 -3.43 23.43 17.64
CA ASP A 731 -2.47 22.64 18.43
C ASP A 731 -2.95 21.20 18.66
N GLY A 732 -2.01 20.26 18.65
CA GLY A 732 -2.18 18.89 19.11
C GLY A 732 -1.96 17.83 18.02
N PRO A 733 -2.44 16.61 18.25
CA PRO A 733 -2.39 15.56 17.23
C PRO A 733 -3.40 15.81 16.11
N HIS A 734 -2.97 15.45 14.90
CA HIS A 734 -3.76 15.49 13.69
C HIS A 734 -3.58 14.23 12.85
N VAL A 735 -4.65 13.87 12.15
CA VAL A 735 -4.61 12.88 11.06
C VAL A 735 -4.99 13.57 9.77
N ILE A 736 -4.16 13.39 8.74
CA ILE A 736 -4.44 13.90 7.40
C ILE A 736 -4.36 12.77 6.38
N GLU A 737 -5.36 12.69 5.51
CA GLU A 737 -5.54 11.57 4.59
C GLU A 737 -6.10 12.01 3.23
N SER A 738 -5.87 11.20 2.20
CA SER A 738 -6.52 11.31 0.90
C SER A 738 -7.72 10.36 0.84
N ALA A 739 -8.92 10.89 0.59
CA ALA A 739 -10.12 10.06 0.45
C ALA A 739 -10.06 9.08 -0.75
N GLY A 740 -9.22 9.37 -1.75
CA GLY A 740 -9.05 8.53 -2.95
C GLY A 740 -7.86 7.56 -2.88
N GLY A 741 -7.06 7.61 -1.80
CA GLY A 741 -5.80 6.87 -1.70
C GLY A 741 -4.67 7.47 -2.54
N ASP A 742 -4.78 8.74 -2.95
CA ASP A 742 -3.69 9.43 -3.64
C ASP A 742 -2.53 9.66 -2.67
N ARG A 743 -1.31 9.38 -3.13
CA ARG A 743 -0.09 9.61 -2.35
C ARG A 743 0.35 11.06 -2.46
N PHE A 744 0.60 11.71 -1.31
CA PHE A 744 1.04 13.09 -1.20
C PHE A 744 2.17 13.23 -0.19
N GLY A 745 2.94 14.31 -0.24
CA GLY A 745 3.94 14.65 0.77
C GLY A 745 3.39 15.65 1.79
N LEU A 746 3.94 15.63 3.01
CA LEU A 746 3.50 16.49 4.09
C LEU A 746 4.69 17.22 4.72
N MET A 747 4.57 18.55 4.84
CA MET A 747 5.53 19.38 5.57
C MET A 747 4.81 20.02 6.74
N VAL A 748 5.37 19.91 7.95
CA VAL A 748 4.81 20.51 9.17
C VAL A 748 5.81 21.50 9.73
N TYR A 749 5.37 22.71 10.03
CA TYR A 749 6.25 23.79 10.48
C TYR A 749 5.47 24.86 11.22
N ALA A 750 6.15 25.67 12.02
CA ALA A 750 5.55 26.79 12.74
C ALA A 750 6.47 28.00 12.82
N PHE A 751 5.88 29.13 13.20
CA PHE A 751 6.60 30.36 13.51
C PHE A 751 6.19 30.87 14.89
N ASP A 752 7.15 31.42 15.64
CA ASP A 752 6.90 32.40 16.70
C ASP A 752 8.00 33.47 16.66
N SER A 753 8.12 34.34 17.66
CA SER A 753 9.17 35.33 17.73
C SER A 753 10.52 34.63 17.95
N HIS A 754 11.46 34.77 17.00
CA HIS A 754 12.83 34.22 17.11
C HIS A 754 12.97 32.69 17.12
N VAL A 755 11.89 31.92 16.91
CA VAL A 755 11.90 30.45 16.95
C VAL A 755 10.99 29.89 15.87
N SER A 756 11.40 28.78 15.27
CA SER A 756 10.64 28.03 14.26
C SER A 756 10.90 26.54 14.43
N TYR A 757 10.09 25.69 13.82
CA TYR A 757 10.48 24.30 13.60
C TYR A 757 10.02 23.87 12.22
N ALA A 758 10.66 22.85 11.66
CA ALA A 758 10.16 22.20 10.45
C ALA A 758 10.53 20.72 10.44
N TYR A 759 9.60 19.85 10.05
CA TYR A 759 9.89 18.43 9.85
C TYR A 759 8.95 17.82 8.78
N PRO A 760 9.34 16.71 8.13
CA PRO A 760 8.45 15.98 7.25
C PRO A 760 7.37 15.25 8.06
N GLY A 761 6.11 15.34 7.67
CA GLY A 761 5.01 14.74 8.43
C GLY A 761 5.06 13.22 8.57
N GLY A 762 5.82 12.54 7.69
CA GLY A 762 6.04 11.09 7.69
C GLY A 762 6.54 10.61 6.32
N LEU A 763 6.86 9.32 6.20
CA LEU A 763 7.27 8.70 4.94
C LEU A 763 7.37 7.15 5.02
N ASP A 764 7.33 6.47 3.87
CA ASP A 764 7.44 5.00 3.76
C ASP A 764 8.86 4.44 3.95
N LEU A 765 9.92 5.23 3.89
CA LEU A 765 11.32 4.75 4.04
C LEU A 765 11.68 3.49 3.21
N THR A 766 11.04 3.28 2.07
CA THR A 766 11.31 2.14 1.18
C THR A 766 12.73 2.27 0.63
N LYS A 767 13.49 1.17 0.71
CA LYS A 767 14.91 1.11 0.30
C LYS A 767 15.03 0.55 -1.13
N TYR A 768 15.85 1.16 -1.97
CA TYR A 768 15.99 0.85 -3.41
C TYR A 768 17.39 0.42 -3.85
#